data_AF-A0A9J6CA19-F1
#
_entry.id   AF-A0A9J6CA19-F1
#
_cell.length_a   1.000
_cell.length_b   1.000
_cell.length_c   1.000
_cell.angle_alpha   90.00
_cell.angle_beta   90.00
_cell.angle_gamma   90.00
#
_symmetry.space_group_name_H-M   'P 1'
#
loop_
_entity.id
_entity.type
_entity.pdbx_description
1 polymer ?
#
loop_
_entity_poly.entity_id
_entity_poly.type
_entity_poly.pdbx_seq_one_letter_code
_entity_poly.pdbx_strand_id
1 'polypeptide(L)'
;MAFTTSLRRLLIGLLFVMALCLMLLYFNESQSLLKPASSFLINSFDTRHNKLNPSEKAWTYKCVNQKCVRQHYSNKNEKRVPFTSCSMLCGSYSKIWPEPTKSYIGTSANSFNLNDVQFKIKTPFKNVENLLESAFSIFMEEIKDIFHSSSDRKTEEVSKSSTTANYKERSPLDTKHRRHNLTNVNIFLYVIKTSEIHLSLTTDECYNLTMINEHQTVEVRITANSFFGARNGLATLQQLIWFDDEDESLKIIGSANIADCPKFNYRGLMLDTSRHYFSVESIKRTLVAMSHSKLNRFHWHLTDSQSFPFVSKYYPELAQYGAYSSNEIYTRDDVRDIANFAQVRGIQILAEIDAPAHAGNGWQWGPEKGLGELSLCVNQQPWSSYCGEPPCGQLNPKNNNTFIILQRLYQELLELTGPTDMFHLGGDEVNLECWAQYFNDTDLRSLWCDFMQHAYHRLTIANGGQSIKMANVWSSGLTSMPCLSNKNFAVQVWGGSQWSENYQLIDAGYNLILSHVDAWYLDCGFGNWRATGEAACSPYRTWQQVYKHKPWQAMRLNKQQMKQILGGEVCMWSEQVDESSLDSRVWPRAAALAERLWSDPQDENEYAISKETFNRFSMFRNRLVQLGLKAEPIFPKYCAQNQDECV
;
A
#
# COMPACT_ATOMS: atom_id res chain seq x y z
N MET A 1 -32.54 -35.14 52.45
CA MET A 1 -33.11 -34.22 51.42
C MET A 1 -32.65 -32.76 51.55
N ALA A 2 -32.24 -32.26 52.72
CA ALA A 2 -31.76 -30.87 52.88
C ALA A 2 -30.31 -30.63 52.38
N PHE A 3 -29.44 -31.65 52.40
CA PHE A 3 -28.04 -31.52 51.97
C PHE A 3 -27.88 -31.40 50.44
N THR A 4 -28.73 -32.10 49.68
CA THR A 4 -28.68 -32.13 48.21
C THR A 4 -29.19 -30.82 47.60
N THR A 5 -30.12 -30.14 48.27
CA THR A 5 -30.62 -28.81 47.85
C THR A 5 -29.60 -27.70 48.12
N SER A 6 -28.83 -27.79 49.21
CA SER A 6 -27.77 -26.83 49.52
C SER A 6 -26.59 -26.91 48.53
N LEU A 7 -26.16 -28.13 48.19
CA LEU A 7 -25.06 -28.34 47.24
C LEU A 7 -25.43 -27.86 45.82
N ARG A 8 -26.69 -28.07 45.41
CA ARG A 8 -27.19 -27.63 44.10
C ARG A 8 -27.24 -26.10 43.99
N ARG A 9 -27.59 -25.39 45.07
CA ARG A 9 -27.56 -23.91 45.11
C ARG A 9 -26.13 -23.38 45.05
N LEU A 10 -25.18 -24.05 45.72
CA LEU A 10 -23.76 -23.68 45.68
C LEU A 10 -23.16 -23.84 44.27
N LEU A 11 -23.46 -24.97 43.60
CA LEU A 11 -23.02 -25.25 42.23
C LEU A 11 -23.60 -24.27 41.21
N ILE A 12 -24.89 -23.89 41.35
CA ILE A 12 -25.52 -22.89 40.49
C ILE A 12 -24.87 -21.51 40.71
N GLY A 13 -24.55 -21.15 41.96
CA GLY A 13 -23.83 -19.91 42.27
C GLY A 13 -22.45 -19.87 41.63
N LEU A 14 -21.68 -20.96 41.72
CA LEU A 14 -20.36 -21.08 41.10
C LEU A 14 -20.41 -20.99 39.58
N LEU A 15 -21.39 -21.62 38.93
CA LEU A 15 -21.61 -21.52 37.48
C LEU A 15 -21.95 -20.08 37.06
N PHE A 16 -22.75 -19.36 37.86
CA PHE A 16 -23.11 -17.99 37.57
C PHE A 16 -21.90 -17.05 37.69
N VAL A 17 -21.05 -17.25 38.70
CA VAL A 17 -19.80 -16.48 38.86
C VAL A 17 -18.84 -16.78 37.72
N MET A 18 -18.70 -18.05 37.30
CA MET A 18 -17.85 -18.41 36.16
C MET A 18 -18.34 -17.77 34.85
N ALA A 19 -19.65 -17.78 34.60
CA ALA A 19 -20.25 -17.13 33.44
C ALA A 19 -20.06 -15.61 33.47
N LEU A 20 -20.16 -14.98 34.65
CA LEU A 20 -19.91 -13.55 34.82
C LEU A 20 -18.43 -13.20 34.57
N CYS A 21 -17.50 -14.02 35.05
CA CYS A 21 -16.06 -13.86 34.80
C CYS A 21 -15.73 -14.06 33.32
N LEU A 22 -16.32 -15.04 32.64
CA LEU A 22 -16.15 -15.25 31.20
C LEU A 22 -16.74 -14.09 30.39
N MET A 23 -17.91 -13.57 30.78
CA MET A 23 -18.48 -12.35 30.17
C MET A 23 -17.59 -11.13 30.41
N LEU A 24 -17.03 -10.95 31.60
CA LEU A 24 -16.11 -9.85 31.89
C LEU A 24 -14.80 -9.98 31.11
N LEU A 25 -14.24 -11.19 30.97
CA LEU A 25 -13.06 -11.45 30.14
C LEU A 25 -13.35 -11.21 28.65
N TYR A 26 -14.50 -11.65 28.16
CA TYR A 26 -14.96 -11.40 26.79
C TYR A 26 -15.18 -9.90 26.53
N PHE A 27 -15.79 -9.17 27.48
CA PHE A 27 -15.95 -7.72 27.38
C PHE A 27 -14.60 -6.98 27.44
N ASN A 28 -13.64 -7.46 28.25
CA ASN A 28 -12.31 -6.86 28.34
C ASN A 28 -11.46 -7.13 27.07
N GLU A 29 -11.59 -8.31 26.45
CA GLU A 29 -11.03 -8.58 25.10
C GLU A 29 -11.70 -7.69 24.04
N SER A 30 -13.03 -7.51 24.10
CA SER A 30 -13.76 -6.65 23.16
C SER A 30 -13.41 -5.16 23.29
N GLN A 31 -13.01 -4.69 24.49
CA GLN A 31 -12.48 -3.34 24.67
C GLN A 31 -11.02 -3.21 24.21
N SER A 32 -10.24 -4.30 24.23
CA SER A 32 -8.89 -4.30 23.64
C SER A 32 -8.89 -4.16 22.11
N LEU A 33 -9.98 -4.61 21.46
CA LEU A 33 -10.27 -4.42 20.02
C LEU A 33 -10.58 -2.96 19.62
N LEU A 34 -10.81 -2.08 20.59
CA LEU A 34 -11.17 -0.67 20.39
C LEU A 34 -10.19 0.30 21.05
N LYS A 35 -8.97 -0.14 21.38
CA LYS A 35 -7.91 0.85 21.64
C LYS A 35 -7.73 1.66 20.36
N PRO A 36 -7.74 3.01 20.41
CA PRO A 36 -7.34 3.79 19.26
C PRO A 36 -5.98 3.24 18.84
N ALA A 37 -5.85 2.88 17.56
CA ALA A 37 -4.58 2.48 16.97
C ALA A 37 -3.54 3.39 17.58
N SER A 38 -2.60 2.83 18.37
CA SER A 38 -1.53 3.59 18.97
C SER A 38 -1.03 4.50 17.87
N SER A 39 -1.05 5.82 18.09
CA SER A 39 -0.47 6.75 17.14
C SER A 39 0.91 6.19 16.87
N PHE A 40 1.08 5.62 15.67
CA PHE A 40 2.39 5.34 15.18
C PHE A 40 2.90 6.73 14.91
N LEU A 41 3.39 7.35 15.99
CA LEU A 41 4.23 8.50 15.89
C LEU A 41 5.27 8.04 14.88
N ILE A 42 5.39 8.80 13.81
CA ILE A 42 6.62 8.90 13.06
C ILE A 42 7.66 9.51 14.03
N ASN A 43 7.86 8.89 15.19
CA ASN A 43 8.89 9.19 16.14
C ASN A 43 10.14 8.65 15.47
N SER A 44 10.76 9.54 14.73
CA SER A 44 12.10 9.39 14.18
C SER A 44 12.30 8.21 13.21
N PHE A 45 11.59 8.20 12.07
CA PHE A 45 12.41 8.09 10.86
C PHE A 45 13.38 9.25 10.97
N ASP A 46 14.68 8.99 11.01
CA ASP A 46 15.69 10.00 11.29
C ASP A 46 15.66 11.13 10.25
N THR A 47 14.73 12.07 10.44
CA THR A 47 14.55 13.27 9.63
C THR A 47 15.69 14.24 9.88
N ARG A 48 16.49 14.03 10.93
CA ARG A 48 17.69 14.84 11.22
C ARG A 48 18.72 14.76 10.09
N HIS A 49 18.67 13.73 9.25
CA HIS A 49 19.62 13.56 8.14
C HIS A 49 19.06 13.82 6.73
N ASN A 50 17.76 14.02 6.56
CA ASN A 50 17.17 14.34 5.27
C ASN A 50 16.99 15.87 5.09
N LYS A 51 18.11 16.58 4.93
CA LYS A 51 18.19 18.00 4.54
C LYS A 51 17.75 18.19 3.08
N LEU A 52 16.47 17.99 2.79
CA LEU A 52 15.98 17.76 1.42
C LEU A 52 15.93 19.01 0.53
N ASN A 53 15.84 20.20 1.12
CA ASN A 53 15.96 21.45 0.40
C ASN A 53 16.76 22.46 1.24
N PRO A 54 18.03 22.74 0.92
CA PRO A 54 18.67 23.96 1.38
C PRO A 54 17.75 25.12 1.01
N SER A 55 17.46 26.03 1.95
CA SER A 55 16.57 27.15 1.64
C SER A 55 17.11 27.87 0.40
N GLU A 56 16.32 27.94 -0.66
CA GLU A 56 16.71 28.57 -1.93
C GLU A 56 16.65 30.10 -1.80
N LYS A 57 17.21 30.66 -0.73
CA LYS A 57 17.10 32.09 -0.38
C LYS A 57 17.73 33.00 -1.42
N ALA A 58 18.68 32.49 -2.22
CA ALA A 58 19.26 33.21 -3.35
C ALA A 58 18.35 33.26 -4.59
N TRP A 59 17.21 32.56 -4.57
CA TRP A 59 16.33 32.38 -5.73
C TRP A 59 14.89 32.75 -5.41
N THR A 60 14.21 33.29 -6.41
CA THR A 60 12.76 33.53 -6.42
C THR A 60 12.18 32.98 -7.71
N TYR A 61 10.87 32.75 -7.74
CA TYR A 61 10.17 32.18 -8.90
C TYR A 61 9.07 33.10 -9.39
N LYS A 62 8.95 33.21 -10.70
CA LYS A 62 7.88 33.97 -11.35
C LYS A 62 7.08 33.05 -12.27
N CYS A 63 5.75 33.10 -12.15
CA CYS A 63 4.88 32.42 -13.09
C CYS A 63 4.90 33.18 -14.43
N VAL A 64 5.46 32.57 -15.47
CA VAL A 64 5.54 33.11 -16.83
C VAL A 64 5.06 32.05 -17.78
N ASN A 65 4.04 32.31 -18.60
CA ASN A 65 3.50 31.33 -19.54
C ASN A 65 3.17 29.97 -18.89
N GLN A 66 2.52 29.99 -17.72
CA GLN A 66 2.11 28.80 -16.96
C GLN A 66 3.24 27.95 -16.35
N LYS A 67 4.48 28.44 -16.39
CA LYS A 67 5.65 27.80 -15.76
C LYS A 67 6.32 28.68 -14.73
N CYS A 68 6.93 28.04 -13.74
CA CYS A 68 7.74 28.68 -12.73
C CYS A 68 9.16 28.89 -13.23
N VAL A 69 9.47 30.13 -13.59
CA VAL A 69 10.80 30.54 -14.05
C VAL A 69 11.61 31.02 -12.86
N ARG A 70 12.77 30.41 -12.65
CA ARG A 70 13.71 30.74 -11.59
C ARG A 70 14.47 32.03 -11.91
N GLN A 71 14.64 32.88 -10.91
CA GLN A 71 15.34 34.16 -11.01
C GLN A 71 16.22 34.39 -9.77
N HIS A 72 17.34 35.09 -9.95
CA HIS A 72 18.18 35.47 -8.81
C HIS A 72 17.43 36.48 -7.94
N TYR A 73 17.36 36.21 -6.63
CA TYR A 73 16.73 37.11 -5.68
C TYR A 73 17.74 38.18 -5.23
N SER A 74 17.74 39.32 -5.91
CA SER A 74 18.66 40.45 -5.64
C SER A 74 17.97 41.66 -4.99
N ASN A 75 16.64 41.77 -5.09
CA ASN A 75 15.90 42.96 -4.71
C ASN A 75 15.21 42.78 -3.35
N LYS A 76 15.69 43.49 -2.31
CA LYS A 76 15.11 43.46 -0.96
C LYS A 76 13.71 44.07 -0.85
N ASN A 77 13.25 44.79 -1.89
CA ASN A 77 11.93 45.44 -1.89
C ASN A 77 10.80 44.55 -2.40
N GLU A 78 11.10 43.42 -3.04
CA GLU A 78 10.10 42.45 -3.52
C GLU A 78 10.11 41.22 -2.64
N LYS A 79 8.93 40.69 -2.33
CA LYS A 79 8.81 39.44 -1.55
C LYS A 79 9.24 38.26 -2.42
N ARG A 80 10.13 37.41 -1.89
CA ARG A 80 10.53 36.17 -2.58
C ARG A 80 9.34 35.23 -2.72
N VAL A 81 9.27 34.52 -3.84
CA VAL A 81 8.30 33.46 -4.07
C VAL A 81 9.06 32.13 -4.12
N PRO A 82 8.81 31.21 -3.18
CA PRO A 82 9.42 29.88 -3.18
C PRO A 82 8.99 29.03 -4.39
N PHE A 83 9.82 28.05 -4.77
CA PHE A 83 9.51 27.11 -5.86
C PHE A 83 8.15 26.45 -5.63
N THR A 84 7.94 25.82 -4.47
CA THR A 84 6.69 25.11 -4.14
C THR A 84 5.47 26.02 -4.26
N SER A 85 5.54 27.24 -3.72
CA SER A 85 4.42 28.20 -3.82
C SER A 85 4.14 28.63 -5.25
N CYS A 86 5.18 28.85 -6.06
CA CYS A 86 4.99 29.07 -7.48
C CYS A 86 4.36 27.84 -8.14
N SER A 87 4.89 26.63 -7.93
CA SER A 87 4.41 25.40 -8.56
C SER A 87 2.97 25.07 -8.19
N MET A 88 2.53 25.39 -6.97
CA MET A 88 1.15 25.17 -6.54
C MET A 88 0.17 26.17 -7.15
N LEU A 89 0.60 27.39 -7.49
CA LEU A 89 -0.27 28.49 -7.94
C LEU A 89 -0.17 28.81 -9.44
N CYS A 90 0.90 28.35 -10.10
CA CYS A 90 1.18 28.65 -11.50
C CYS A 90 0.61 27.59 -12.46
N GLY A 91 0.05 28.06 -13.57
CA GLY A 91 -0.52 27.22 -14.63
C GLY A 91 -1.93 26.71 -14.32
N SER A 92 -2.67 26.33 -15.37
CA SER A 92 -4.08 25.93 -15.27
C SER A 92 -4.32 24.45 -15.01
N TYR A 93 -3.28 23.62 -15.12
CA TYR A 93 -3.37 22.17 -14.90
C TYR A 93 -3.40 21.80 -13.41
N SER A 94 -3.93 20.61 -13.09
CA SER A 94 -3.97 20.09 -11.72
C SER A 94 -2.56 20.02 -11.10
N LYS A 95 -2.44 20.09 -9.78
CA LYS A 95 -1.16 19.90 -9.07
C LYS A 95 -1.13 18.63 -8.22
N ILE A 96 -2.18 17.82 -8.37
CA ILE A 96 -2.46 16.64 -7.56
C ILE A 96 -1.97 15.40 -8.30
N TRP A 97 -1.52 14.41 -7.55
CA TRP A 97 -1.19 13.07 -8.02
C TRP A 97 -1.85 12.00 -7.13
N PRO A 98 -2.60 11.03 -7.68
CA PRO A 98 -3.13 11.00 -9.03
C PRO A 98 -3.96 12.24 -9.38
N GLU A 99 -3.88 12.68 -10.64
CA GLU A 99 -4.72 13.74 -11.19
C GLU A 99 -6.20 13.34 -11.08
N PRO A 100 -7.07 14.18 -10.47
CA PRO A 100 -8.49 13.88 -10.38
C PRO A 100 -9.16 13.81 -11.75
N THR A 101 -10.16 12.95 -11.88
CA THR A 101 -10.91 12.80 -13.14
C THR A 101 -11.65 14.07 -13.58
N LYS A 102 -12.09 14.92 -12.63
CA LYS A 102 -12.60 16.28 -12.89
C LYS A 102 -12.16 17.22 -11.78
N SER A 103 -11.51 18.32 -12.13
CA SER A 103 -11.08 19.31 -11.16
C SER A 103 -11.03 20.73 -11.69
N TYR A 104 -11.40 21.67 -10.83
CA TYR A 104 -11.02 23.07 -10.89
C TYR A 104 -10.25 23.42 -9.61
N ILE A 105 -9.08 24.04 -9.75
CA ILE A 105 -8.24 24.47 -8.63
C ILE A 105 -7.91 25.94 -8.86
N GLY A 106 -8.17 26.78 -7.86
CA GLY A 106 -7.89 28.21 -7.91
C GLY A 106 -6.39 28.52 -7.85
N THR A 107 -6.04 29.74 -8.27
CA THR A 107 -4.65 30.24 -8.34
C THR A 107 -4.25 31.13 -7.16
N SER A 108 -5.06 31.14 -6.10
CA SER A 108 -4.79 31.87 -4.86
C SER A 108 -4.68 30.92 -3.67
N ALA A 109 -3.95 31.33 -2.66
CA ALA A 109 -3.80 30.58 -1.41
C ALA A 109 -3.72 31.49 -0.20
N ASN A 110 -4.06 30.92 0.94
CA ASN A 110 -4.10 31.61 2.21
C ASN A 110 -3.15 30.95 3.22
N SER A 111 -2.53 31.76 4.07
CA SER A 111 -1.75 31.28 5.22
C SER A 111 -2.66 30.95 6.40
N PHE A 112 -2.38 29.83 7.07
CA PHE A 112 -3.07 29.41 8.29
C PHE A 112 -2.12 28.72 9.28
N ASN A 113 -2.52 28.63 10.55
CA ASN A 113 -1.88 27.76 11.54
C ASN A 113 -2.69 26.49 11.75
N LEU A 114 -2.03 25.45 12.24
CA LEU A 114 -2.68 24.18 12.60
C LEU A 114 -3.80 24.35 13.64
N ASN A 115 -3.65 25.31 14.56
CA ASN A 115 -4.66 25.59 15.59
C ASN A 115 -5.94 26.23 15.03
N ASP A 116 -5.90 26.75 13.81
CA ASP A 116 -7.04 27.39 13.15
C ASP A 116 -7.92 26.34 12.45
N VAL A 117 -7.49 25.07 12.38
CA VAL A 117 -8.22 23.98 11.74
C VAL A 117 -9.31 23.46 12.66
N GLN A 118 -10.56 23.53 12.20
CA GLN A 118 -11.71 22.93 12.84
C GLN A 118 -12.21 21.77 11.99
N PHE A 119 -12.68 20.71 12.65
CA PHE A 119 -13.10 19.49 11.98
C PHE A 119 -14.46 19.02 12.46
N LYS A 120 -15.32 18.64 11.52
CA LYS A 120 -16.65 18.09 11.80
C LYS A 120 -16.95 16.91 10.87
N ILE A 121 -17.34 15.80 11.48
CA ILE A 121 -17.85 14.64 10.75
C ILE A 121 -19.38 14.65 10.81
N LYS A 122 -20.01 14.30 9.69
CA LYS A 122 -21.45 14.01 9.63
C LYS A 122 -21.67 12.68 8.94
N THR A 123 -21.92 11.65 9.72
CA THR A 123 -22.30 10.32 9.27
C THR A 123 -23.32 9.70 10.23
N PRO A 124 -24.31 8.92 9.76
CA PRO A 124 -25.19 8.18 10.65
C PRO A 124 -24.55 6.90 11.21
N PHE A 125 -23.34 6.54 10.77
CA PHE A 125 -22.70 5.26 11.08
C PHE A 125 -21.53 5.42 12.06
N LYS A 126 -21.68 4.89 13.28
CA LYS A 126 -20.68 5.13 14.35
C LYS A 126 -19.31 4.53 14.06
N ASN A 127 -19.26 3.36 13.43
CA ASN A 127 -18.01 2.72 13.02
C ASN A 127 -17.26 3.54 11.95
N VAL A 128 -17.98 4.12 10.99
CA VAL A 128 -17.41 5.04 10.00
C VAL A 128 -16.91 6.32 10.66
N GLU A 129 -17.67 6.87 11.63
CA GLU A 129 -17.26 8.06 12.39
C GLU A 129 -15.90 7.85 13.07
N ASN A 130 -15.74 6.76 13.82
CA ASN A 130 -14.48 6.44 14.52
C ASN A 130 -13.29 6.31 13.54
N LEU A 131 -13.52 5.71 12.36
CA LEU A 131 -12.48 5.52 11.36
C LEU A 131 -12.12 6.84 10.67
N LEU A 132 -13.10 7.72 10.44
CA LEU A 132 -12.86 9.08 9.94
C LEU A 132 -12.12 9.96 10.96
N GLU A 133 -12.40 9.83 12.26
CA GLU A 133 -11.64 10.49 13.32
C GLU A 133 -10.17 10.06 13.29
N SER A 134 -9.93 8.75 13.16
CA SER A 134 -8.58 8.18 13.04
C SER A 134 -7.86 8.69 11.79
N ALA A 135 -8.54 8.67 10.63
CA ALA A 135 -7.99 9.17 9.38
C ALA A 135 -7.68 10.67 9.43
N PHE A 136 -8.52 11.47 10.10
CA PHE A 136 -8.28 12.90 10.29
C PHE A 136 -7.13 13.18 11.26
N SER A 137 -6.98 12.39 12.32
CA SER A 137 -5.84 12.48 13.22
C SER A 137 -4.52 12.28 12.46
N ILE A 138 -4.45 11.22 11.64
CA ILE A 138 -3.29 10.95 10.78
C ILE A 138 -3.04 12.12 9.81
N PHE A 139 -4.10 12.62 9.17
CA PHE A 139 -3.99 13.79 8.29
C PHE A 139 -3.35 14.98 9.01
N MET A 140 -3.78 15.29 10.25
CA MET A 140 -3.23 16.41 11.02
C MET A 140 -1.78 16.17 11.47
N GLU A 141 -1.43 14.94 11.86
CA GLU A 141 -0.06 14.55 12.20
C GLU A 141 0.88 14.73 11.00
N GLU A 142 0.48 14.26 9.82
CA GLU A 142 1.30 14.40 8.61
C GLU A 142 1.47 15.86 8.16
N ILE A 143 0.42 16.72 8.28
CA ILE A 143 0.57 18.16 8.01
C ILE A 143 1.55 18.81 9.01
N LYS A 144 1.51 18.37 10.27
CA LYS A 144 2.44 18.83 11.31
C LYS A 144 3.88 18.42 11.01
N ASP A 145 4.11 17.21 10.50
CA ASP A 145 5.45 16.74 10.10
C ASP A 145 5.99 17.51 8.88
N ILE A 146 5.14 17.83 7.91
CA ILE A 146 5.49 18.72 6.77
C ILE A 146 5.96 20.09 7.27
N PHE A 147 5.31 20.62 8.31
CA PHE A 147 5.69 21.89 8.94
C PHE A 147 7.02 21.79 9.69
N HIS A 148 7.21 20.78 10.56
CA HIS A 148 8.44 20.64 11.36
C HIS A 148 9.68 20.31 10.54
N SER A 149 9.59 19.34 9.61
CA SER A 149 10.68 19.00 8.67
C SER A 149 11.13 20.20 7.82
N SER A 150 10.27 21.20 7.69
CA SER A 150 10.56 22.44 6.98
C SER A 150 11.05 23.58 7.89
N SER A 151 10.60 23.62 9.15
CA SER A 151 10.93 24.67 10.13
C SER A 151 12.22 24.41 10.93
N ASP A 152 12.54 23.16 11.29
CA ASP A 152 13.73 22.81 12.10
C ASP A 152 15.07 22.99 11.36
N ARG A 153 15.02 23.46 10.11
CA ARG A 153 16.20 23.85 9.32
C ARG A 153 16.95 25.07 9.90
N LYS A 154 16.36 25.83 10.84
CA LYS A 154 16.99 27.04 11.43
C LYS A 154 17.80 26.79 12.71
N THR A 155 17.47 25.80 13.54
CA THR A 155 18.11 25.62 14.85
C THR A 155 19.54 25.05 14.75
N GLU A 156 19.88 24.35 13.67
CA GLU A 156 21.25 23.85 13.44
C GLU A 156 22.19 24.82 12.73
N GLU A 157 21.69 25.82 11.99
CA GLU A 157 22.57 26.82 11.35
C GLU A 157 23.04 27.92 12.33
N VAL A 158 22.31 28.12 13.44
CA VAL A 158 22.68 29.12 14.45
C VAL A 158 23.65 28.56 15.51
N SER A 159 23.72 27.24 15.68
CA SER A 159 24.57 26.60 16.71
C SER A 159 26.06 26.50 16.36
N LYS A 160 26.48 26.97 15.17
CA LYS A 160 27.92 27.07 14.81
C LYS A 160 28.56 28.43 15.08
N SER A 161 27.85 29.38 15.69
CA SER A 161 28.42 30.67 16.07
C SER A 161 27.80 31.23 17.35
N SER A 162 28.17 30.68 18.50
CA SER A 162 28.42 31.46 19.73
C SER A 162 28.70 30.52 20.92
N THR A 163 29.86 30.73 21.52
CA THR A 163 30.22 30.20 22.83
C THR A 163 29.34 30.79 23.93
N THR A 164 28.89 29.93 24.83
CA THR A 164 28.47 30.19 26.22
C THR A 164 27.33 31.19 26.47
N ALA A 165 26.11 30.70 26.70
CA ALA A 165 25.19 31.20 27.73
C ALA A 165 23.98 30.26 27.96
N ASN A 166 23.60 30.13 29.23
CA ASN A 166 22.52 29.32 29.82
C ASN A 166 21.22 29.21 28.99
N TYR A 167 20.83 27.99 28.63
CA TYR A 167 19.51 27.66 28.10
C TYR A 167 18.49 27.52 29.24
N LYS A 168 17.57 28.49 29.35
CA LYS A 168 16.23 28.26 29.91
C LYS A 168 15.36 27.71 28.78
N GLU A 169 14.75 26.54 28.99
CA GLU A 169 13.71 26.01 28.12
C GLU A 169 12.62 27.07 27.92
N ARG A 170 12.46 27.53 26.67
CA ARG A 170 11.29 28.27 26.21
C ARG A 170 10.38 27.30 25.46
N SER A 171 9.13 27.24 25.88
CA SER A 171 8.02 26.59 25.16
C SER A 171 7.99 27.02 23.68
N PRO A 172 7.86 26.09 22.70
CA PRO A 172 7.84 26.42 21.27
C PRO A 172 6.58 27.15 20.78
N LEU A 173 5.61 27.46 21.64
CA LEU A 173 4.27 27.87 21.24
C LEU A 173 3.98 29.38 21.36
N ASP A 174 4.96 30.20 21.74
CA ASP A 174 4.72 31.64 21.95
C ASP A 174 5.80 32.53 21.34
N THR A 175 5.66 32.84 20.04
CA THR A 175 6.37 33.95 19.40
C THR A 175 5.48 34.71 18.41
N LYS A 176 5.00 35.85 18.88
CA LYS A 176 4.56 37.09 18.19
C LYS A 176 4.64 37.12 16.64
N HIS A 177 3.49 37.38 16.03
CA HIS A 177 3.26 37.91 14.68
C HIS A 177 3.82 37.10 13.50
N ARG A 178 3.41 35.83 13.36
CA ARG A 178 3.41 35.18 12.04
C ARG A 178 2.17 35.64 11.25
N ARG A 179 2.36 36.23 10.08
CA ARG A 179 1.29 36.70 9.17
C ARG A 179 0.50 35.50 8.62
N HIS A 180 -0.48 35.02 9.38
CA HIS A 180 -1.54 34.17 8.86
C HIS A 180 -2.74 35.06 8.55
N ASN A 181 -3.43 34.77 7.44
CA ASN A 181 -4.53 35.59 6.94
C ASN A 181 -5.88 34.95 7.22
N LEU A 182 -5.91 33.64 7.51
CA LEU A 182 -7.11 32.95 7.96
C LEU A 182 -7.19 32.93 9.47
N THR A 183 -8.40 33.10 10.00
CA THR A 183 -8.71 32.82 11.41
C THR A 183 -9.26 31.41 11.58
N ASN A 184 -9.80 30.81 10.51
CA ASN A 184 -10.44 29.50 10.56
C ASN A 184 -10.25 28.71 9.25
N VAL A 185 -9.97 27.43 9.37
CA VAL A 185 -10.06 26.43 8.30
C VAL A 185 -11.06 25.36 8.74
N ASN A 186 -12.28 25.39 8.20
CA ASN A 186 -13.34 24.49 8.62
C ASN A 186 -13.44 23.31 7.66
N ILE A 187 -13.11 22.11 8.12
CA ILE A 187 -13.15 20.87 7.34
C ILE A 187 -14.38 20.06 7.76
N PHE A 188 -15.25 19.79 6.79
CA PHE A 188 -16.46 19.00 6.97
C PHE A 188 -16.40 17.72 6.14
N LEU A 189 -16.53 16.56 6.78
CA LEU A 189 -16.63 15.26 6.12
C LEU A 189 -18.06 14.71 6.20
N TYR A 190 -18.60 14.34 5.05
CA TYR A 190 -19.95 13.78 4.93
C TYR A 190 -19.88 12.38 4.32
N VAL A 191 -20.29 11.37 5.08
CA VAL A 191 -20.43 9.98 4.60
C VAL A 191 -21.83 9.48 4.94
N ILE A 192 -22.65 9.23 3.93
CA ILE A 192 -24.10 9.10 4.12
C ILE A 192 -24.72 7.80 3.58
N LYS A 193 -24.01 6.99 2.79
CA LYS A 193 -24.64 5.83 2.13
C LYS A 193 -24.35 4.48 2.79
N THR A 194 -23.14 4.23 3.26
CA THR A 194 -22.76 2.91 3.77
C THR A 194 -22.02 2.97 5.10
N SER A 195 -22.27 1.97 5.94
CA SER A 195 -21.54 1.66 7.17
C SER A 195 -20.34 0.73 6.95
N GLU A 196 -20.08 0.28 5.72
CA GLU A 196 -18.99 -0.65 5.43
C GLU A 196 -17.61 -0.03 5.70
N ILE A 197 -16.79 -0.74 6.47
CA ILE A 197 -15.42 -0.34 6.85
C ILE A 197 -14.34 -1.32 6.34
N HIS A 198 -14.75 -2.32 5.57
CA HIS A 198 -13.86 -3.25 4.88
C HIS A 198 -13.95 -3.01 3.38
N LEU A 199 -12.79 -2.97 2.73
CA LEU A 199 -12.69 -2.70 1.31
C LEU A 199 -13.03 -3.97 0.53
N SER A 200 -13.77 -3.82 -0.57
CA SER A 200 -14.06 -4.89 -1.53
C SER A 200 -13.96 -4.34 -2.95
N LEU A 201 -14.00 -5.21 -3.96
CA LEU A 201 -14.06 -4.86 -5.38
C LEU A 201 -15.30 -4.04 -5.76
N THR A 202 -16.32 -3.99 -4.90
CA THR A 202 -17.55 -3.20 -5.13
C THR A 202 -17.63 -1.93 -4.30
N THR A 203 -16.62 -1.64 -3.48
CA THR A 203 -16.60 -0.44 -2.66
C THR A 203 -16.57 0.81 -3.53
N ASP A 204 -17.46 1.76 -3.22
CA ASP A 204 -17.47 3.07 -3.86
C ASP A 204 -16.39 3.97 -3.25
N GLU A 205 -15.35 4.27 -4.01
CA GLU A 205 -14.24 5.13 -3.61
C GLU A 205 -14.35 6.57 -4.13
N CYS A 206 -15.50 6.95 -4.69
CA CYS A 206 -15.74 8.29 -5.22
C CYS A 206 -15.93 9.34 -4.13
N TYR A 207 -15.53 10.58 -4.42
CA TYR A 207 -15.77 11.73 -3.56
C TYR A 207 -15.93 13.03 -4.35
N ASN A 208 -16.55 14.02 -3.71
CA ASN A 208 -16.53 15.42 -4.12
C ASN A 208 -15.83 16.24 -3.04
N LEU A 209 -14.91 17.12 -3.44
CA LEU A 209 -14.22 18.07 -2.58
C LEU A 209 -14.48 19.48 -3.11
N THR A 210 -15.07 20.33 -2.27
CA THR A 210 -15.26 21.75 -2.57
C THR A 210 -14.55 22.60 -1.53
N MET A 211 -13.85 23.63 -1.97
CA MET A 211 -13.20 24.63 -1.12
C MET A 211 -13.69 26.01 -1.50
N ILE A 212 -14.12 26.78 -0.50
CA ILE A 212 -14.61 28.14 -0.69
C ILE A 212 -13.89 29.03 0.32
N ASN A 213 -13.34 30.13 -0.17
CA ASN A 213 -12.76 31.17 0.66
C ASN A 213 -13.80 32.28 0.87
N GLU A 214 -14.19 32.49 2.12
CA GLU A 214 -15.09 33.55 2.55
C GLU A 214 -14.38 34.40 3.61
N HIS A 215 -13.96 35.60 3.23
CA HIS A 215 -13.22 36.54 4.09
C HIS A 215 -11.92 35.95 4.68
N GLN A 216 -11.89 35.64 5.97
CA GLN A 216 -10.75 35.07 6.70
C GLN A 216 -10.99 33.59 7.04
N THR A 217 -11.94 32.93 6.35
CA THR A 217 -12.27 31.52 6.57
C THR A 217 -12.19 30.75 5.25
N VAL A 218 -11.56 29.58 5.28
CA VAL A 218 -11.69 28.58 4.20
C VAL A 218 -12.58 27.45 4.70
N GLU A 219 -13.69 27.21 4.00
CA GLU A 219 -14.52 26.04 4.21
C GLU A 219 -14.11 24.95 3.22
N VAL A 220 -13.80 23.77 3.74
CA VAL A 220 -13.53 22.55 2.97
C VAL A 220 -14.64 21.56 3.24
N ARG A 221 -15.31 21.10 2.18
CA ARG A 221 -16.37 20.09 2.26
C ARG A 221 -15.99 18.89 1.41
N ILE A 222 -15.87 17.73 2.04
CA ILE A 222 -15.65 16.45 1.37
C ILE A 222 -16.91 15.60 1.57
N THR A 223 -17.53 15.18 0.47
CA THR A 223 -18.73 14.32 0.49
C THR A 223 -18.43 13.05 -0.27
N ALA A 224 -18.71 11.90 0.35
CA ALA A 224 -18.50 10.59 -0.26
C ALA A 224 -19.61 9.61 0.14
N ASN A 225 -19.73 8.53 -0.63
CA ASN A 225 -20.69 7.48 -0.33
C ASN A 225 -20.18 6.53 0.76
N SER A 226 -18.86 6.34 0.86
CA SER A 226 -18.20 5.46 1.82
C SER A 226 -17.08 6.18 2.58
N PHE A 227 -16.58 5.53 3.65
CA PHE A 227 -15.34 5.91 4.32
C PHE A 227 -14.16 6.09 3.34
N PHE A 228 -13.99 5.14 2.42
CA PHE A 228 -12.85 5.08 1.50
C PHE A 228 -12.82 6.28 0.55
N GLY A 229 -13.98 6.69 0.03
CA GLY A 229 -14.09 7.91 -0.78
C GLY A 229 -13.73 9.16 0.03
N ALA A 230 -14.24 9.31 1.25
CA ALA A 230 -13.92 10.45 2.10
C ALA A 230 -12.42 10.51 2.47
N ARG A 231 -11.80 9.36 2.75
CA ARG A 231 -10.37 9.23 3.00
C ARG A 231 -9.53 9.59 1.77
N ASN A 232 -9.95 9.19 0.57
CA ASN A 232 -9.31 9.63 -0.68
C ASN A 232 -9.45 11.15 -0.89
N GLY A 233 -10.58 11.73 -0.48
CA GLY A 233 -10.77 13.18 -0.43
C GLY A 233 -9.81 13.89 0.54
N LEU A 234 -9.56 13.31 1.73
CA LEU A 234 -8.54 13.83 2.66
C LEU A 234 -7.13 13.77 2.06
N ALA A 235 -6.77 12.67 1.40
CA ALA A 235 -5.47 12.56 0.72
C ALA A 235 -5.31 13.62 -0.39
N THR A 236 -6.38 13.94 -1.12
CA THR A 236 -6.39 15.03 -2.10
C THR A 236 -6.30 16.41 -1.43
N LEU A 237 -7.07 16.67 -0.36
CA LEU A 237 -6.99 17.92 0.41
C LEU A 237 -5.56 18.18 0.90
N GLN A 238 -4.89 17.15 1.36
CA GLN A 238 -3.54 17.24 1.88
C GLN A 238 -2.57 17.79 0.83
N GLN A 239 -2.74 17.41 -0.43
CA GLN A 239 -1.93 17.88 -1.56
C GLN A 239 -2.20 19.35 -1.93
N LEU A 240 -3.33 19.92 -1.48
CA LEU A 240 -3.67 21.34 -1.62
C LEU A 240 -3.09 22.19 -0.47
N ILE A 241 -2.33 21.56 0.43
CA ILE A 241 -1.64 22.18 1.55
C ILE A 241 -0.12 21.99 1.39
N TRP A 242 0.63 23.06 1.58
CA TRP A 242 2.09 23.04 1.56
C TRP A 242 2.68 24.03 2.57
N PHE A 243 3.97 23.88 2.86
CA PHE A 243 4.73 24.85 3.64
C PHE A 243 5.41 25.87 2.73
N ASP A 244 5.20 27.16 3.02
CA ASP A 244 5.90 28.27 2.37
C ASP A 244 7.08 28.72 3.24
N ASP A 245 8.29 28.57 2.73
CA ASP A 245 9.53 28.86 3.47
C ASP A 245 9.85 30.36 3.57
N GLU A 246 9.19 31.21 2.78
CA GLU A 246 9.30 32.67 2.89
C GLU A 246 8.40 33.21 4.00
N ASP A 247 7.16 32.72 4.05
CA ASP A 247 6.18 33.13 5.06
C ASP A 247 6.28 32.33 6.37
N GLU A 248 7.09 31.27 6.39
CA GLU A 248 7.23 30.34 7.51
C GLU A 248 5.86 29.84 8.02
N SER A 249 4.96 29.57 7.08
CA SER A 249 3.56 29.22 7.37
C SER A 249 3.03 28.15 6.43
N LEU A 250 2.01 27.44 6.88
CA LEU A 250 1.25 26.55 6.02
C LEU A 250 0.35 27.39 5.10
N LYS A 251 0.30 26.97 3.84
CA LYS A 251 -0.56 27.52 2.80
C LYS A 251 -1.61 26.50 2.42
N ILE A 252 -2.81 26.97 2.14
CA ILE A 252 -3.91 26.17 1.59
C ILE A 252 -4.50 26.89 0.38
N ILE A 253 -4.83 26.16 -0.68
CA ILE A 253 -5.54 26.72 -1.84
C ILE A 253 -6.85 27.39 -1.40
N GLY A 254 -7.16 28.55 -1.96
CA GLY A 254 -8.35 29.34 -1.58
C GLY A 254 -9.66 28.78 -2.13
N SER A 255 -9.66 28.21 -3.33
CA SER A 255 -10.86 27.64 -3.94
C SER A 255 -10.57 26.41 -4.79
N ALA A 256 -11.45 25.41 -4.72
CA ALA A 256 -11.34 24.19 -5.50
C ALA A 256 -12.72 23.53 -5.66
N ASN A 257 -12.94 22.83 -6.76
CA ASN A 257 -14.08 21.96 -6.98
C ASN A 257 -13.60 20.71 -7.71
N ILE A 258 -13.60 19.58 -7.00
CA ILE A 258 -13.05 18.30 -7.45
C ILE A 258 -14.13 17.24 -7.32
N ALA A 259 -14.39 16.52 -8.40
CA ALA A 259 -15.24 15.33 -8.43
C ALA A 259 -14.39 14.19 -8.97
N ASP A 260 -14.22 13.13 -8.18
CA ASP A 260 -13.17 12.16 -8.44
C ASP A 260 -13.56 10.73 -8.06
N CYS A 261 -13.09 9.77 -8.85
CA CYS A 261 -13.38 8.35 -8.77
C CYS A 261 -12.24 7.57 -9.44
N PRO A 262 -11.87 6.37 -8.95
CA PRO A 262 -10.92 5.52 -9.64
C PRO A 262 -11.54 4.88 -10.90
N LYS A 263 -10.68 4.62 -11.89
CA LYS A 263 -11.00 3.86 -13.10
C LYS A 263 -11.11 2.37 -12.81
N PHE A 264 -10.21 1.84 -11.99
CA PHE A 264 -10.15 0.43 -11.60
C PHE A 264 -10.24 0.27 -10.09
N ASN A 265 -10.95 -0.78 -9.65
CA ASN A 265 -11.18 -1.03 -8.24
C ASN A 265 -10.02 -1.79 -7.57
N TYR A 266 -9.21 -2.52 -8.35
CA TYR A 266 -7.98 -3.16 -7.89
C TYR A 266 -6.76 -2.31 -8.26
N ARG A 267 -6.05 -1.76 -7.26
CA ARG A 267 -4.85 -0.94 -7.47
C ARG A 267 -3.76 -1.39 -6.51
N GLY A 268 -2.95 -2.33 -6.97
CA GLY A 268 -2.11 -3.15 -6.14
C GLY A 268 -0.64 -2.75 -6.08
N LEU A 269 -0.01 -3.13 -4.98
CA LEU A 269 1.43 -3.29 -4.84
C LEU A 269 1.67 -4.61 -4.13
N MET A 270 2.43 -5.50 -4.77
CA MET A 270 2.94 -6.73 -4.15
C MET A 270 4.31 -6.49 -3.54
N LEU A 271 4.50 -6.92 -2.29
CA LEU A 271 5.80 -7.00 -1.64
C LEU A 271 6.06 -8.43 -1.21
N ASP A 272 7.13 -8.99 -1.76
CA ASP A 272 7.73 -10.24 -1.29
C ASP A 272 8.52 -9.96 -0.01
N THR A 273 8.21 -10.72 1.05
CA THR A 273 8.86 -10.63 2.35
C THR A 273 9.49 -11.94 2.80
N SER A 274 9.64 -12.87 1.87
CA SER A 274 10.24 -14.18 2.08
C SER A 274 11.68 -14.22 1.56
N ARG A 275 11.94 -13.77 0.32
CA ARG A 275 13.31 -13.80 -0.22
C ARG A 275 14.23 -12.91 0.61
N HIS A 276 13.75 -11.76 1.09
CA HIS A 276 14.33 -11.02 2.20
C HIS A 276 13.26 -10.59 3.21
N TYR A 277 13.66 -10.48 4.49
CA TYR A 277 12.80 -9.93 5.53
C TYR A 277 12.72 -8.39 5.45
N PHE A 278 11.56 -7.85 5.87
CA PHE A 278 11.31 -6.41 5.94
C PHE A 278 10.72 -6.07 7.30
N SER A 279 11.23 -5.05 7.99
CA SER A 279 10.64 -4.66 9.28
C SER A 279 9.18 -4.23 9.13
N VAL A 280 8.39 -4.41 10.20
CA VAL A 280 7.02 -3.86 10.31
C VAL A 280 6.99 -2.37 9.97
N GLU A 281 8.02 -1.63 10.37
CA GLU A 281 8.14 -0.20 10.09
C GLU A 281 8.30 0.10 8.60
N SER A 282 9.08 -0.70 7.88
CA SER A 282 9.27 -0.55 6.43
C SER A 282 8.02 -0.88 5.63
N ILE A 283 7.26 -1.90 6.05
CA ILE A 283 5.95 -2.23 5.46
C ILE A 283 4.97 -1.07 5.69
N LYS A 284 4.87 -0.56 6.93
CA LYS A 284 4.03 0.60 7.25
C LYS A 284 4.42 1.84 6.46
N ARG A 285 5.71 2.10 6.26
CA ARG A 285 6.21 3.21 5.43
C ARG A 285 5.77 3.05 3.96
N THR A 286 5.78 1.83 3.43
CA THR A 286 5.24 1.53 2.10
C THR A 286 3.73 1.81 2.04
N LEU A 287 2.96 1.42 3.06
CA LEU A 287 1.52 1.69 3.16
C LEU A 287 1.19 3.19 3.23
N VAL A 288 2.06 4.01 3.83
CA VAL A 288 1.93 5.48 3.77
C VAL A 288 1.99 5.96 2.33
N ALA A 289 3.00 5.58 1.54
CA ALA A 289 3.07 6.04 0.15
C ALA A 289 1.97 5.47 -0.75
N MET A 290 1.52 4.23 -0.50
CA MET A 290 0.34 3.66 -1.17
C MET A 290 -0.91 4.51 -0.91
N SER A 291 -1.15 4.85 0.35
CA SER A 291 -2.28 5.69 0.81
C SER A 291 -2.30 7.04 0.10
N HIS A 292 -1.15 7.72 0.00
CA HIS A 292 -1.05 9.02 -0.66
C HIS A 292 -1.17 8.94 -2.18
N SER A 293 -0.76 7.80 -2.76
CA SER A 293 -0.91 7.50 -4.18
C SER A 293 -2.31 6.96 -4.53
N LYS A 294 -3.16 6.68 -3.54
CA LYS A 294 -4.49 6.04 -3.68
C LYS A 294 -4.45 4.60 -4.22
N LEU A 295 -3.33 3.88 -4.02
CA LEU A 295 -3.28 2.42 -4.12
C LEU A 295 -4.05 1.80 -2.95
N ASN A 296 -4.72 0.67 -3.17
CA ASN A 296 -5.72 0.15 -2.22
C ASN A 296 -5.63 -1.36 -1.96
N ARG A 297 -4.69 -2.07 -2.59
CA ARG A 297 -4.39 -3.48 -2.32
C ARG A 297 -2.91 -3.62 -2.00
N PHE A 298 -2.59 -4.06 -0.80
CA PHE A 298 -1.24 -4.50 -0.45
C PHE A 298 -1.21 -6.00 -0.52
N HIS A 299 -0.68 -6.52 -1.62
CA HIS A 299 -0.50 -7.94 -1.82
C HIS A 299 0.77 -8.37 -1.06
N TRP A 300 0.57 -9.08 0.04
CA TRP A 300 1.65 -9.50 0.91
C TRP A 300 2.04 -10.94 0.57
N HIS A 301 3.06 -11.07 -0.27
CA HIS A 301 3.72 -12.34 -0.56
C HIS A 301 4.58 -12.71 0.66
N LEU A 302 3.97 -13.50 1.56
CA LEU A 302 4.43 -13.67 2.93
C LEU A 302 5.46 -14.78 3.08
N THR A 303 5.42 -15.79 2.22
CA THR A 303 6.22 -17.02 2.33
C THR A 303 6.64 -17.52 0.95
N ASP A 304 7.84 -18.07 0.86
CA ASP A 304 8.40 -18.70 -0.34
C ASP A 304 9.33 -19.86 0.10
N SER A 305 10.00 -20.48 -0.86
CA SER A 305 11.03 -21.50 -0.65
C SER A 305 12.19 -21.03 0.23
N GLN A 306 12.60 -19.77 0.14
CA GLN A 306 13.74 -19.22 0.88
C GLN A 306 13.44 -19.08 2.38
N SER A 307 12.27 -18.56 2.76
CA SER A 307 11.91 -18.43 4.17
C SER A 307 10.40 -18.50 4.48
N PHE A 308 10.11 -18.78 5.75
CA PHE A 308 8.76 -18.74 6.31
C PHE A 308 8.76 -17.83 7.55
N PRO A 309 8.55 -16.51 7.41
CA PRO A 309 8.66 -15.56 8.52
C PRO A 309 7.42 -15.49 9.42
N PHE A 310 6.25 -15.96 8.96
CA PHE A 310 5.01 -15.85 9.74
C PHE A 310 4.92 -16.85 10.90
N VAL A 311 4.66 -16.37 12.11
CA VAL A 311 4.50 -17.23 13.30
C VAL A 311 3.05 -17.69 13.45
N SER A 312 2.76 -18.88 12.91
CA SER A 312 1.47 -19.55 13.12
C SER A 312 1.27 -19.94 14.59
N LYS A 313 0.05 -19.74 15.10
CA LYS A 313 -0.40 -20.21 16.41
C LYS A 313 -0.45 -21.74 16.47
N TYR A 314 -0.83 -22.38 15.38
CA TYR A 314 -1.06 -23.83 15.33
C TYR A 314 0.19 -24.61 14.93
N TYR A 315 1.05 -24.00 14.11
CA TYR A 315 2.26 -24.62 13.56
C TYR A 315 3.46 -23.67 13.68
N PRO A 316 3.90 -23.34 14.91
CA PRO A 316 5.06 -22.48 15.12
C PRO A 316 6.34 -23.06 14.50
N GLU A 317 6.39 -24.38 14.27
CA GLU A 317 7.48 -25.07 13.58
C GLU A 317 7.77 -24.48 12.19
N LEU A 318 6.76 -23.93 11.49
CA LEU A 318 6.95 -23.30 10.18
C LEU A 318 7.98 -22.16 10.25
N ALA A 319 7.82 -21.23 11.21
CA ALA A 319 8.78 -20.15 11.42
C ALA A 319 10.06 -20.63 12.11
N GLN A 320 9.99 -21.60 13.02
CA GLN A 320 11.19 -22.12 13.71
C GLN A 320 12.19 -22.76 12.74
N TYR A 321 11.70 -23.39 11.66
CA TYR A 321 12.54 -24.03 10.64
C TYR A 321 12.73 -23.17 9.38
N GLY A 322 11.89 -22.14 9.19
CA GLY A 322 11.84 -21.38 7.95
C GLY A 322 12.28 -19.92 8.05
N ALA A 323 12.20 -19.26 9.22
CA ALA A 323 12.62 -17.87 9.33
C ALA A 323 14.15 -17.74 9.28
N TYR A 324 14.64 -16.64 8.70
CA TYR A 324 16.09 -16.36 8.63
C TYR A 324 16.74 -16.25 10.01
N SER A 325 16.02 -15.67 10.97
CA SER A 325 16.44 -15.60 12.36
C SER A 325 15.24 -15.41 13.28
N SER A 326 15.44 -15.52 14.60
CA SER A 326 14.41 -15.26 15.60
C SER A 326 13.89 -13.82 15.62
N ASN A 327 14.60 -12.89 14.97
CA ASN A 327 14.22 -11.48 14.88
C ASN A 327 13.59 -11.12 13.53
N GLU A 328 13.64 -12.02 12.54
CA GLU A 328 13.14 -11.82 11.18
C GLU A 328 11.85 -12.63 11.00
N ILE A 329 10.89 -12.32 11.86
CA ILE A 329 9.58 -12.97 11.94
C ILE A 329 8.47 -11.93 11.94
N TYR A 330 7.27 -12.36 11.55
CA TYR A 330 6.03 -11.63 11.75
C TYR A 330 5.18 -12.39 12.74
N THR A 331 5.04 -11.83 13.94
CA THR A 331 4.10 -12.35 14.92
C THR A 331 2.67 -12.05 14.50
N ARG A 332 1.71 -12.72 15.13
CA ARG A 332 0.29 -12.43 14.90
C ARG A 332 -0.08 -10.98 15.24
N ASP A 333 0.58 -10.39 16.23
CA ASP A 333 0.32 -9.00 16.60
C ASP A 333 0.90 -8.03 15.57
N ASP A 334 2.05 -8.35 14.97
CA ASP A 334 2.60 -7.58 13.83
C ASP A 334 1.63 -7.59 12.64
N VAL A 335 1.08 -8.75 12.28
CA VAL A 335 0.12 -8.86 11.17
C VAL A 335 -1.15 -8.05 11.44
N ARG A 336 -1.71 -8.12 12.67
CA ARG A 336 -2.87 -7.30 13.07
C ARG A 336 -2.56 -5.81 13.04
N ASP A 337 -1.39 -5.42 13.54
CA ASP A 337 -0.95 -4.03 13.58
C ASP A 337 -0.80 -3.46 12.15
N ILE A 338 -0.18 -4.20 11.24
CA ILE A 338 -0.10 -3.85 9.82
C ILE A 338 -1.49 -3.75 9.18
N ALA A 339 -2.37 -4.72 9.43
CA ALA A 339 -3.73 -4.72 8.87
C ALA A 339 -4.57 -3.52 9.37
N ASN A 340 -4.51 -3.21 10.66
CA ASN A 340 -5.20 -2.05 11.24
C ASN A 340 -4.61 -0.74 10.68
N PHE A 341 -3.28 -0.67 10.56
CA PHE A 341 -2.58 0.48 9.98
C PHE A 341 -2.99 0.74 8.52
N ALA A 342 -3.18 -0.35 7.75
CA ALA A 342 -3.66 -0.32 6.38
C ALA A 342 -5.16 0.08 6.28
N GLN A 343 -6.01 -0.44 7.18
CA GLN A 343 -7.45 -0.19 7.14
C GLN A 343 -7.81 1.29 7.24
N VAL A 344 -7.23 2.01 8.21
CA VAL A 344 -7.46 3.47 8.37
C VAL A 344 -6.97 4.24 7.13
N ARG A 345 -6.02 3.66 6.39
CA ARG A 345 -5.46 4.22 5.16
C ARG A 345 -6.21 3.79 3.90
N GLY A 346 -7.31 3.04 4.04
CA GLY A 346 -8.13 2.58 2.92
C GLY A 346 -7.41 1.54 2.05
N ILE A 347 -6.52 0.74 2.64
CA ILE A 347 -5.78 -0.32 1.98
C ILE A 347 -6.23 -1.66 2.58
N GLN A 348 -6.53 -2.62 1.72
CA GLN A 348 -6.75 -4.00 2.12
C GLN A 348 -5.46 -4.79 2.01
N ILE A 349 -5.15 -5.56 3.06
CA ILE A 349 -4.09 -6.58 3.01
C ILE A 349 -4.65 -7.81 2.28
N LEU A 350 -4.00 -8.17 1.19
CA LEU A 350 -4.24 -9.41 0.46
C LEU A 350 -3.08 -10.35 0.76
N ALA A 351 -3.25 -11.26 1.70
CA ALA A 351 -2.19 -12.20 2.06
C ALA A 351 -2.05 -13.32 1.03
N GLU A 352 -0.82 -13.78 0.82
CA GLU A 352 -0.48 -14.91 -0.02
C GLU A 352 0.39 -15.89 0.77
N ILE A 353 -0.01 -17.17 0.72
CA ILE A 353 0.85 -18.32 1.02
C ILE A 353 0.92 -19.09 -0.29
N ASP A 354 2.01 -18.92 -1.04
CA ASP A 354 2.14 -19.53 -2.35
C ASP A 354 2.17 -21.06 -2.24
N ALA A 355 1.40 -21.70 -3.11
CA ALA A 355 1.24 -23.14 -3.15
C ALA A 355 0.81 -23.64 -4.54
N PRO A 356 1.27 -24.83 -4.98
CA PRO A 356 2.12 -25.76 -4.25
C PRO A 356 3.63 -25.55 -4.43
N ALA A 357 4.07 -24.75 -5.40
CA ALA A 357 5.48 -24.38 -5.53
C ALA A 357 5.88 -23.40 -4.41
N HIS A 358 7.10 -22.87 -4.48
CA HIS A 358 7.54 -21.82 -3.55
C HIS A 358 7.35 -22.21 -2.07
N ALA A 359 7.53 -23.49 -1.75
CA ALA A 359 7.26 -24.04 -0.43
C ALA A 359 8.40 -24.97 0.01
N GLY A 360 9.44 -24.39 0.60
CA GLY A 360 10.69 -25.06 0.95
C GLY A 360 10.99 -24.98 2.44
N ASN A 361 11.83 -24.01 2.82
CA ASN A 361 12.23 -23.82 4.20
C ASN A 361 11.03 -23.50 5.11
N GLY A 362 10.96 -24.20 6.24
CA GLY A 362 9.82 -24.16 7.14
C GLY A 362 8.88 -25.36 7.02
N TRP A 363 8.95 -26.17 5.96
CA TRP A 363 8.06 -27.33 5.79
C TRP A 363 8.70 -28.68 6.15
N GLN A 364 10.00 -28.71 6.49
CA GLN A 364 10.75 -29.96 6.67
C GLN A 364 10.54 -30.66 8.02
N TRP A 365 9.84 -30.03 8.97
CA TRP A 365 9.61 -30.58 10.32
C TRP A 365 8.56 -31.69 10.37
N GLY A 366 7.78 -31.88 9.30
CA GLY A 366 6.66 -32.82 9.23
C GLY A 366 7.00 -34.26 9.65
N PRO A 367 8.05 -34.89 9.10
CA PRO A 367 8.45 -36.25 9.46
C PRO A 367 8.78 -36.41 10.95
N GLU A 368 9.49 -35.45 11.55
CA GLU A 368 9.87 -35.48 12.98
C GLU A 368 8.65 -35.47 13.91
N LYS A 369 7.53 -34.89 13.44
CA LYS A 369 6.24 -34.85 14.16
C LYS A 369 5.27 -35.95 13.74
N GLY A 370 5.69 -36.89 12.88
CA GLY A 370 4.84 -37.99 12.40
C GLY A 370 3.77 -37.56 11.39
N LEU A 371 3.93 -36.40 10.74
CA LEU A 371 3.00 -35.90 9.71
C LEU A 371 3.41 -36.31 8.28
N GLY A 372 4.53 -37.02 8.14
CA GLY A 372 5.12 -37.37 6.85
C GLY A 372 5.75 -36.17 6.13
N GLU A 373 6.20 -36.38 4.90
CA GLU A 373 6.79 -35.33 4.06
C GLU A 373 5.70 -34.33 3.66
N LEU A 374 5.75 -33.11 4.21
CA LEU A 374 4.80 -32.03 3.91
C LEU A 374 5.14 -31.30 2.62
N SER A 375 6.44 -31.18 2.32
CA SER A 375 7.01 -30.65 1.08
C SER A 375 8.06 -31.62 0.53
N LEU A 376 8.25 -31.59 -0.79
CA LEU A 376 9.14 -32.44 -1.56
C LEU A 376 10.19 -31.58 -2.25
N CYS A 377 11.30 -32.20 -2.67
CA CYS A 377 12.40 -31.54 -3.38
C CYS A 377 13.06 -30.39 -2.60
N VAL A 378 12.82 -30.32 -1.29
CA VAL A 378 13.30 -29.21 -0.46
C VAL A 378 14.82 -29.16 -0.49
N ASN A 379 15.37 -28.01 -0.90
CA ASN A 379 16.81 -27.78 -1.05
C ASN A 379 17.51 -28.77 -2.02
N GLN A 380 16.77 -29.43 -2.92
CA GLN A 380 17.31 -30.45 -3.83
C GLN A 380 18.34 -29.87 -4.83
N GLN A 381 19.38 -30.66 -5.14
CA GLN A 381 20.42 -30.33 -6.12
C GLN A 381 20.55 -31.41 -7.22
N PRO A 382 20.94 -31.04 -8.46
CA PRO A 382 21.08 -29.67 -8.95
C PRO A 382 19.69 -29.00 -9.06
N TRP A 383 19.56 -27.80 -8.52
CA TRP A 383 18.26 -27.13 -8.38
C TRP A 383 17.57 -26.89 -9.74
N SER A 384 18.33 -26.63 -10.80
CA SER A 384 17.83 -26.28 -12.13
C SER A 384 16.98 -27.36 -12.80
N SER A 385 17.04 -28.60 -12.30
CA SER A 385 16.19 -29.70 -12.78
C SER A 385 14.82 -29.76 -12.10
N TYR A 386 14.66 -29.10 -10.95
CA TYR A 386 13.52 -29.33 -10.05
C TYR A 386 12.79 -28.05 -9.63
N CYS A 387 13.30 -26.87 -9.99
CA CYS A 387 12.67 -25.58 -9.71
C CYS A 387 13.21 -24.46 -10.62
N GLY A 388 12.49 -23.34 -10.71
CA GLY A 388 12.91 -22.15 -11.46
C GLY A 388 14.08 -21.41 -10.83
N GLU A 389 14.22 -21.48 -9.51
CA GLU A 389 15.30 -20.89 -8.74
C GLU A 389 15.60 -21.64 -7.43
N PRO A 390 16.83 -21.57 -6.91
CA PRO A 390 17.16 -22.19 -5.63
C PRO A 390 16.67 -21.33 -4.43
N PRO A 391 16.32 -21.97 -3.30
CA PRO A 391 16.23 -23.41 -3.11
C PRO A 391 14.94 -24.01 -3.70
N CYS A 392 15.00 -25.25 -4.19
CA CYS A 392 13.77 -25.95 -4.58
C CYS A 392 12.89 -26.29 -3.36
N GLY A 393 11.59 -26.47 -3.60
CA GLY A 393 10.64 -26.99 -2.62
C GLY A 393 9.20 -26.86 -3.13
N GLN A 394 8.43 -27.95 -3.07
CA GLN A 394 7.02 -27.95 -3.44
C GLN A 394 6.20 -28.83 -2.50
N LEU A 395 5.05 -28.33 -2.07
CA LEU A 395 4.12 -29.05 -1.21
C LEU A 395 3.76 -30.43 -1.77
N ASN A 396 3.61 -31.40 -0.87
CA ASN A 396 3.25 -32.76 -1.20
C ASN A 396 1.73 -32.89 -1.45
N PRO A 397 1.28 -33.09 -2.70
CA PRO A 397 -0.15 -33.11 -3.02
C PRO A 397 -0.86 -34.38 -2.55
N LYS A 398 -0.12 -35.43 -2.15
CA LYS A 398 -0.68 -36.68 -1.61
C LYS A 398 -0.66 -36.75 -0.08
N ASN A 399 -0.14 -35.74 0.61
CA ASN A 399 -0.16 -35.66 2.06
C ASN A 399 -1.34 -34.81 2.55
N ASN A 400 -2.33 -35.44 3.19
CA ASN A 400 -3.50 -34.72 3.70
C ASN A 400 -3.17 -33.70 4.81
N ASN A 401 -2.07 -33.90 5.54
CA ASN A 401 -1.63 -32.97 6.59
C ASN A 401 -1.25 -31.61 6.00
N THR A 402 -0.68 -31.58 4.79
CA THR A 402 -0.37 -30.34 4.05
C THR A 402 -1.61 -29.46 3.89
N PHE A 403 -2.73 -30.04 3.45
CA PHE A 403 -3.98 -29.30 3.29
C PHE A 403 -4.60 -28.84 4.62
N ILE A 404 -4.44 -29.61 5.70
CA ILE A 404 -4.90 -29.22 7.04
C ILE A 404 -4.08 -28.04 7.57
N ILE A 405 -2.77 -28.02 7.32
CA ILE A 405 -1.89 -26.91 7.68
C ILE A 405 -2.28 -25.65 6.90
N LEU A 406 -2.40 -25.75 5.56
CA LEU A 406 -2.86 -24.65 4.72
C LEU A 406 -4.20 -24.07 5.19
N GLN A 407 -5.18 -24.92 5.50
CA GLN A 407 -6.47 -24.48 6.04
C GLN A 407 -6.31 -23.60 7.30
N ARG A 408 -5.43 -23.99 8.23
CA ARG A 408 -5.20 -23.22 9.45
C ARG A 408 -4.46 -21.92 9.16
N LEU A 409 -3.46 -21.94 8.29
CA LEU A 409 -2.77 -20.72 7.86
C LEU A 409 -3.73 -19.72 7.23
N TYR A 410 -4.57 -20.17 6.29
CA TYR A 410 -5.61 -19.33 5.69
C TYR A 410 -6.59 -18.79 6.74
N GLN A 411 -7.01 -19.63 7.69
CA GLN A 411 -7.92 -19.22 8.76
C GLN A 411 -7.28 -18.14 9.64
N GLU A 412 -6.01 -18.31 10.01
CA GLU A 412 -5.28 -17.33 10.81
C GLU A 412 -5.11 -16.02 10.05
N LEU A 413 -4.71 -16.04 8.79
CA LEU A 413 -4.55 -14.82 8.01
C LEU A 413 -5.86 -14.07 7.86
N LEU A 414 -6.97 -14.74 7.52
CA LEU A 414 -8.30 -14.14 7.45
C LEU A 414 -8.75 -13.54 8.80
N GLU A 415 -8.43 -14.20 9.92
CA GLU A 415 -8.70 -13.68 11.27
C GLU A 415 -7.90 -12.41 11.56
N LEU A 416 -6.64 -12.36 11.14
CA LEU A 416 -5.71 -11.28 11.46
C LEU A 416 -5.86 -10.06 10.54
N THR A 417 -6.16 -10.27 9.26
CA THR A 417 -6.29 -9.19 8.25
C THR A 417 -7.72 -8.69 8.09
N GLY A 418 -8.70 -9.44 8.61
CA GLY A 418 -10.11 -9.12 8.54
C GLY A 418 -10.80 -9.58 7.25
N PRO A 419 -12.12 -9.32 7.13
CA PRO A 419 -12.91 -9.75 5.99
C PRO A 419 -12.34 -9.28 4.64
N THR A 420 -12.38 -10.19 3.66
CA THR A 420 -11.89 -9.93 2.31
C THR A 420 -12.76 -10.63 1.27
N ASP A 421 -12.88 -10.02 0.09
CA ASP A 421 -13.48 -10.63 -1.08
C ASP A 421 -12.44 -11.30 -2.00
N MET A 422 -11.16 -11.21 -1.65
CA MET A 422 -10.04 -11.77 -2.40
C MET A 422 -9.02 -12.46 -1.49
N PHE A 423 -8.41 -13.55 -1.96
CA PHE A 423 -7.30 -14.24 -1.29
C PHE A 423 -6.35 -14.82 -2.35
N HIS A 424 -5.04 -14.63 -2.24
CA HIS A 424 -4.08 -15.14 -3.22
C HIS A 424 -3.58 -16.53 -2.80
N LEU A 425 -3.72 -17.51 -3.69
CA LEU A 425 -3.29 -18.89 -3.48
C LEU A 425 -1.95 -19.21 -4.17
N GLY A 426 -1.38 -18.23 -4.88
CA GLY A 426 -0.16 -18.39 -5.66
C GLY A 426 -0.39 -19.27 -6.88
N GLY A 427 0.37 -20.37 -6.98
CA GLY A 427 0.20 -21.37 -8.03
C GLY A 427 0.91 -21.01 -9.32
N ASP A 428 2.05 -20.33 -9.20
CA ASP A 428 3.04 -20.17 -10.25
C ASP A 428 4.08 -21.31 -10.23
N GLU A 429 4.87 -21.37 -11.30
CA GLU A 429 6.12 -22.12 -11.46
C GLU A 429 6.20 -23.58 -10.96
N VAL A 430 5.08 -24.29 -10.84
CA VAL A 430 5.06 -25.71 -10.44
C VAL A 430 5.88 -26.56 -11.40
N ASN A 431 6.94 -27.14 -10.87
CA ASN A 431 7.83 -28.05 -11.54
C ASN A 431 7.32 -29.49 -11.42
N LEU A 432 6.92 -30.07 -12.55
CA LEU A 432 6.39 -31.44 -12.60
C LEU A 432 7.49 -32.50 -12.44
N GLU A 433 8.74 -32.19 -12.82
CA GLU A 433 9.87 -33.12 -12.64
C GLU A 433 10.18 -33.36 -11.16
N CYS A 434 9.98 -32.34 -10.31
CA CYS A 434 10.03 -32.51 -8.86
C CYS A 434 9.09 -33.64 -8.40
N TRP A 435 7.80 -33.57 -8.77
CA TRP A 435 6.80 -34.56 -8.37
C TRP A 435 6.94 -35.92 -9.07
N ALA A 436 7.43 -35.95 -10.31
CA ALA A 436 7.67 -37.18 -11.06
C ALA A 436 8.63 -38.15 -10.35
N GLN A 437 9.50 -37.64 -9.48
CA GLN A 437 10.40 -38.46 -8.66
C GLN A 437 9.67 -39.27 -7.58
N TYR A 438 8.53 -38.78 -7.10
CA TYR A 438 7.82 -39.33 -5.94
C TYR A 438 6.54 -40.05 -6.33
N PHE A 439 5.95 -39.71 -7.48
CA PHE A 439 4.68 -40.26 -7.91
C PHE A 439 4.75 -40.82 -9.33
N ASN A 440 4.14 -41.99 -9.50
CA ASN A 440 3.99 -42.66 -10.80
C ASN A 440 2.62 -42.35 -11.43
N ASP A 441 2.15 -41.09 -11.33
CA ASP A 441 0.88 -40.66 -11.93
C ASP A 441 1.01 -40.47 -13.43
N THR A 442 -0.02 -40.81 -14.18
CA THR A 442 -0.03 -40.66 -15.65
C THR A 442 -0.17 -39.20 -16.11
N ASP A 443 -0.71 -38.32 -15.26
CA ASP A 443 -0.86 -36.90 -15.54
C ASP A 443 -0.66 -36.05 -14.27
N LEU A 444 0.54 -35.49 -14.13
CA LEU A 444 0.89 -34.61 -13.01
C LEU A 444 0.22 -33.23 -13.09
N ARG A 445 -0.31 -32.81 -14.25
CA ARG A 445 -1.09 -31.57 -14.34
C ARG A 445 -2.47 -31.73 -13.72
N SER A 446 -3.09 -32.90 -13.88
CA SER A 446 -4.32 -33.24 -13.15
C SER A 446 -4.08 -33.26 -11.63
N LEU A 447 -2.93 -33.78 -11.18
CA LEU A 447 -2.56 -33.73 -9.76
C LEU A 447 -2.41 -32.28 -9.24
N TRP A 448 -1.83 -31.38 -10.05
CA TRP A 448 -1.77 -29.96 -9.72
C TRP A 448 -3.18 -29.32 -9.67
N CYS A 449 -4.04 -29.65 -10.64
CA CYS A 449 -5.42 -29.21 -10.65
C CYS A 449 -6.17 -29.60 -9.37
N ASP A 450 -6.07 -30.87 -8.98
CA ASP A 450 -6.69 -31.39 -7.76
C ASP A 450 -6.15 -30.70 -6.51
N PHE A 451 -4.84 -30.44 -6.47
CA PHE A 451 -4.22 -29.68 -5.39
C PHE A 451 -4.87 -28.29 -5.24
N MET A 452 -4.98 -27.52 -6.33
CA MET A 452 -5.53 -26.16 -6.28
C MET A 452 -7.02 -26.16 -5.90
N GLN A 453 -7.80 -27.12 -6.39
CA GLN A 453 -9.20 -27.28 -5.99
C GLN A 453 -9.33 -27.63 -4.50
N HIS A 454 -8.47 -28.52 -3.98
CA HIS A 454 -8.42 -28.83 -2.56
C HIS A 454 -7.99 -27.63 -1.71
N ALA A 455 -6.96 -26.88 -2.12
CA ALA A 455 -6.54 -25.66 -1.44
C ALA A 455 -7.67 -24.62 -1.38
N TYR A 456 -8.39 -24.41 -2.48
CA TYR A 456 -9.56 -23.53 -2.51
C TYR A 456 -10.71 -24.03 -1.61
N HIS A 457 -10.94 -25.34 -1.56
CA HIS A 457 -11.91 -25.92 -0.63
C HIS A 457 -11.49 -25.70 0.83
N ARG A 458 -10.20 -25.87 1.15
CA ARG A 458 -9.64 -25.56 2.48
C ARG A 458 -9.78 -24.08 2.82
N LEU A 459 -9.54 -23.17 1.88
CA LEU A 459 -9.80 -21.73 2.05
C LEU A 459 -11.28 -21.46 2.36
N THR A 460 -12.20 -22.13 1.68
CA THR A 460 -13.65 -22.01 1.96
C THR A 460 -13.99 -22.45 3.39
N ILE A 461 -13.41 -23.56 3.86
CA ILE A 461 -13.58 -24.01 5.24
C ILE A 461 -12.96 -23.01 6.23
N ALA A 462 -11.77 -22.51 5.92
CA ALA A 462 -11.06 -21.51 6.73
C ALA A 462 -11.88 -20.23 6.91
N ASN A 463 -12.63 -19.83 5.87
CA ASN A 463 -13.55 -18.70 5.88
C ASN A 463 -14.97 -19.07 6.39
N GLY A 464 -15.08 -19.98 7.35
CA GLY A 464 -16.36 -20.34 7.99
C GLY A 464 -17.35 -21.04 7.06
N GLY A 465 -16.88 -21.70 6.00
CA GLY A 465 -17.71 -22.37 5.00
C GLY A 465 -18.23 -21.43 3.89
N GLN A 466 -17.84 -20.16 3.89
CA GLN A 466 -18.20 -19.21 2.84
C GLN A 466 -17.07 -19.11 1.82
N SER A 467 -17.39 -19.31 0.54
CA SER A 467 -16.41 -19.15 -0.52
C SER A 467 -15.97 -17.68 -0.65
N ILE A 468 -14.67 -17.46 -0.78
CA ILE A 468 -14.12 -16.16 -1.17
C ILE A 468 -14.57 -15.88 -2.61
N LYS A 469 -14.99 -14.64 -2.88
CA LYS A 469 -15.57 -14.23 -4.15
C LYS A 469 -14.58 -14.38 -5.31
N MET A 470 -13.31 -14.03 -5.09
CA MET A 470 -12.21 -14.22 -6.04
C MET A 470 -11.00 -14.83 -5.34
N ALA A 471 -10.78 -16.13 -5.50
CA ALA A 471 -9.48 -16.71 -5.20
C ALA A 471 -8.52 -16.37 -6.33
N ASN A 472 -7.44 -15.67 -6.03
CA ASN A 472 -6.47 -15.25 -7.03
C ASN A 472 -5.40 -16.34 -7.17
N VAL A 473 -4.96 -16.56 -8.41
CA VAL A 473 -3.82 -17.41 -8.76
C VAL A 473 -2.98 -16.70 -9.81
N TRP A 474 -1.68 -16.96 -9.83
CA TRP A 474 -0.81 -16.50 -10.92
C TRP A 474 -1.16 -17.19 -12.23
N SER A 475 -0.93 -16.52 -13.36
CA SER A 475 -0.99 -17.17 -14.66
C SER A 475 0.11 -18.23 -14.79
N SER A 476 -0.25 -19.42 -15.27
CA SER A 476 0.65 -20.56 -15.32
C SER A 476 0.19 -21.61 -16.33
N GLY A 477 0.98 -22.68 -16.46
CA GLY A 477 0.57 -23.84 -17.25
C GLY A 477 -0.80 -24.39 -16.86
N LEU A 478 -1.21 -24.26 -15.59
CA LEU A 478 -2.52 -24.71 -15.11
C LEU A 478 -3.67 -23.82 -15.58
N THR A 479 -3.50 -22.49 -15.59
CA THR A 479 -4.58 -21.55 -15.94
C THR A 479 -4.96 -21.61 -17.41
N SER A 480 -4.10 -22.19 -18.26
CA SER A 480 -4.40 -22.49 -19.66
C SER A 480 -5.37 -23.68 -19.84
N MET A 481 -5.63 -24.45 -18.78
CA MET A 481 -6.52 -25.62 -18.79
C MET A 481 -7.88 -25.27 -18.16
N PRO A 482 -8.98 -25.97 -18.55
CA PRO A 482 -10.30 -25.80 -17.94
C PRO A 482 -10.40 -26.49 -16.56
N CYS A 483 -9.42 -26.22 -15.69
CA CYS A 483 -9.33 -26.77 -14.34
C CYS A 483 -10.02 -25.85 -13.32
N LEU A 484 -9.66 -24.56 -13.34
CA LEU A 484 -10.13 -23.58 -12.37
C LEU A 484 -11.39 -22.90 -12.92
N SER A 485 -12.43 -22.76 -12.10
CA SER A 485 -13.65 -22.08 -12.56
C SER A 485 -13.47 -20.57 -12.55
N ASN A 486 -13.66 -19.91 -13.70
CA ASN A 486 -13.67 -18.45 -13.82
C ASN A 486 -14.74 -17.72 -12.97
N LYS A 487 -15.67 -18.47 -12.35
CA LYS A 487 -16.64 -17.93 -11.37
C LYS A 487 -16.06 -17.74 -9.98
N ASN A 488 -15.05 -18.53 -9.64
CA ASN A 488 -14.45 -18.60 -8.31
C ASN A 488 -13.02 -18.02 -8.31
N PHE A 489 -12.34 -18.10 -9.45
CA PHE A 489 -10.94 -17.72 -9.60
C PHE A 489 -10.78 -16.48 -10.49
N ALA A 490 -9.88 -15.59 -10.07
CA ALA A 490 -9.30 -14.56 -10.92
C ALA A 490 -7.82 -14.91 -11.17
N VAL A 491 -7.28 -14.47 -12.30
CA VAL A 491 -5.91 -14.77 -12.69
C VAL A 491 -5.07 -13.49 -12.67
N GLN A 492 -3.97 -13.51 -11.94
CA GLN A 492 -2.97 -12.45 -11.96
C GLN A 492 -1.93 -12.75 -13.05
N VAL A 493 -1.96 -11.96 -14.12
CA VAL A 493 -1.15 -12.21 -15.31
C VAL A 493 0.17 -11.47 -15.22
N TRP A 494 1.26 -12.21 -15.12
CA TRP A 494 2.60 -11.68 -14.95
C TRP A 494 3.49 -11.81 -16.19
N GLY A 495 3.08 -12.62 -17.16
CA GLY A 495 3.76 -12.77 -18.45
C GLY A 495 3.89 -11.45 -19.23
N GLY A 496 4.68 -11.49 -20.30
CA GLY A 496 4.90 -10.31 -21.16
C GLY A 496 3.58 -9.78 -21.77
N SER A 497 3.49 -8.47 -21.94
CA SER A 497 2.25 -7.80 -22.36
C SER A 497 1.71 -8.21 -23.73
N GLN A 498 2.56 -8.77 -24.60
CA GLN A 498 2.22 -9.23 -25.94
C GLN A 498 1.99 -10.74 -26.02
N TRP A 499 2.08 -11.46 -24.90
CA TRP A 499 1.88 -12.90 -24.89
C TRP A 499 0.41 -13.26 -25.14
N SER A 500 0.17 -14.34 -25.86
CA SER A 500 -1.17 -14.79 -26.22
C SER A 500 -2.02 -15.18 -25.00
N GLU A 501 -1.37 -15.56 -23.89
CA GLU A 501 -2.02 -15.94 -22.63
C GLU A 501 -3.01 -14.85 -22.16
N ASN A 502 -2.63 -13.57 -22.28
CA ASN A 502 -3.50 -12.44 -21.91
C ASN A 502 -4.87 -12.50 -22.59
N TYR A 503 -4.87 -12.84 -23.88
CA TYR A 503 -6.08 -12.93 -24.70
C TYR A 503 -6.83 -14.24 -24.44
N GLN A 504 -6.11 -15.34 -24.28
CA GLN A 504 -6.71 -16.65 -24.01
C GLN A 504 -7.48 -16.66 -22.68
N LEU A 505 -6.90 -16.10 -21.63
CA LEU A 505 -7.53 -16.05 -20.31
C LEU A 505 -8.77 -15.15 -20.30
N ILE A 506 -8.71 -13.99 -20.96
CA ILE A 506 -9.87 -13.09 -21.01
C ILE A 506 -11.00 -13.67 -21.86
N ASP A 507 -10.68 -14.33 -22.98
CA ASP A 507 -11.65 -15.02 -23.84
C ASP A 507 -12.25 -16.25 -23.15
N ALA A 508 -11.48 -16.91 -22.27
CA ALA A 508 -11.95 -17.97 -21.40
C ALA A 508 -12.85 -17.46 -20.24
N GLY A 509 -13.09 -16.15 -20.15
CA GLY A 509 -14.04 -15.56 -19.21
C GLY A 509 -13.47 -15.24 -17.82
N TYR A 510 -12.15 -15.36 -17.61
CA TYR A 510 -11.53 -15.02 -16.32
C TYR A 510 -11.53 -13.52 -16.07
N ASN A 511 -11.59 -13.16 -14.79
CA ASN A 511 -11.23 -11.81 -14.34
C ASN A 511 -9.71 -11.74 -14.18
N LEU A 512 -9.09 -10.64 -14.62
CA LEU A 512 -7.65 -10.48 -14.65
C LEU A 512 -7.18 -9.34 -13.74
N ILE A 513 -6.10 -9.61 -13.02
CA ILE A 513 -5.22 -8.58 -12.44
C ILE A 513 -3.97 -8.55 -13.31
N LEU A 514 -3.61 -7.39 -13.83
CA LEU A 514 -2.46 -7.29 -14.75
C LEU A 514 -1.19 -6.92 -13.98
N SER A 515 -0.10 -7.62 -14.25
CA SER A 515 1.21 -7.46 -13.58
C SER A 515 2.37 -7.74 -14.55
N HIS A 516 2.22 -7.36 -15.81
CA HIS A 516 3.15 -7.76 -16.86
C HIS A 516 4.62 -7.41 -16.53
N VAL A 517 5.48 -8.42 -16.62
CA VAL A 517 6.92 -8.35 -16.31
C VAL A 517 7.67 -7.29 -17.13
N ASP A 518 7.19 -6.97 -18.33
CA ASP A 518 7.80 -5.97 -19.23
C ASP A 518 7.48 -4.51 -18.84
N ALA A 519 6.61 -4.29 -17.84
CA ALA A 519 6.24 -2.94 -17.42
C ALA A 519 6.16 -2.74 -15.89
N TRP A 520 5.59 -3.70 -15.14
CA TRP A 520 5.19 -3.49 -13.74
C TRP A 520 5.95 -4.34 -12.72
N TYR A 521 6.97 -5.09 -13.14
CA TYR A 521 7.96 -5.70 -12.24
C TYR A 521 9.04 -4.68 -11.88
N LEU A 522 9.09 -4.30 -10.60
CA LEU A 522 9.97 -3.24 -10.13
C LEU A 522 11.36 -3.75 -9.73
N ASP A 523 11.52 -5.05 -9.54
CA ASP A 523 12.77 -5.76 -9.26
C ASP A 523 13.71 -5.87 -10.48
N CYS A 524 13.21 -5.67 -11.69
CA CYS A 524 14.02 -5.79 -12.90
C CYS A 524 15.14 -4.74 -13.01
N GLY A 525 16.30 -5.16 -13.57
CA GLY A 525 17.33 -4.26 -14.09
C GLY A 525 18.60 -4.06 -13.24
N PHE A 526 18.82 -4.86 -12.19
CA PHE A 526 19.92 -4.66 -11.24
C PHE A 526 21.08 -5.66 -11.35
N GLY A 527 21.14 -6.42 -12.45
CA GLY A 527 22.15 -7.44 -12.71
C GLY A 527 21.64 -8.85 -12.43
N ASN A 528 22.55 -9.82 -12.39
CA ASN A 528 22.25 -11.23 -12.14
C ASN A 528 22.64 -11.58 -10.70
N TRP A 529 21.74 -12.24 -9.96
CA TRP A 529 22.09 -12.86 -8.68
C TRP A 529 22.44 -14.35 -8.83
N ARG A 530 21.88 -15.02 -9.85
CA ARG A 530 22.26 -16.39 -10.25
C ARG A 530 23.48 -16.38 -11.17
N ALA A 531 24.36 -17.36 -10.99
CA ALA A 531 25.55 -17.53 -11.82
C ALA A 531 25.24 -17.74 -13.31
N THR A 532 24.11 -18.35 -13.65
CA THR A 532 23.67 -18.61 -15.03
C THR A 532 23.00 -17.40 -15.69
N GLY A 533 22.58 -16.41 -14.91
CA GLY A 533 21.87 -15.21 -15.40
C GLY A 533 20.43 -15.45 -15.87
N GLU A 534 19.93 -16.68 -15.75
CA GLU A 534 18.55 -17.03 -16.10
C GLU A 534 17.55 -16.29 -15.22
N ALA A 535 16.34 -16.05 -15.76
CA ALA A 535 15.22 -15.32 -15.14
C ALA A 535 15.53 -13.92 -14.59
N ALA A 536 16.57 -13.25 -15.10
CA ALA A 536 16.70 -11.79 -14.98
C ALA A 536 15.76 -11.08 -15.97
N CYS A 537 14.85 -10.23 -15.47
CA CYS A 537 13.87 -9.50 -16.30
C CYS A 537 14.36 -8.13 -16.82
N SER A 538 15.68 -7.93 -16.91
CA SER A 538 16.29 -6.68 -17.39
C SER A 538 15.73 -6.21 -18.75
N PRO A 539 15.64 -4.89 -19.04
CA PRO A 539 16.23 -3.76 -18.31
C PRO A 539 15.38 -3.24 -17.12
N TYR A 540 15.86 -2.19 -16.43
CA TYR A 540 15.10 -1.48 -15.39
C TYR A 540 13.77 -0.94 -15.91
N ARG A 541 12.68 -1.14 -15.16
CA ARG A 541 11.37 -0.54 -15.47
C ARG A 541 11.32 0.89 -14.98
N THR A 542 11.42 1.85 -15.89
CA THR A 542 11.35 3.27 -15.54
C THR A 542 9.92 3.67 -15.17
N TRP A 543 9.75 4.77 -14.42
CA TRP A 543 8.41 5.27 -14.10
C TRP A 543 7.62 5.64 -15.36
N GLN A 544 8.29 6.05 -16.45
CA GLN A 544 7.65 6.34 -17.73
C GLN A 544 7.07 5.08 -18.37
N GLN A 545 7.80 3.95 -18.31
CA GLN A 545 7.29 2.66 -18.79
C GLN A 545 6.08 2.21 -17.96
N VAL A 546 6.18 2.29 -16.63
CA VAL A 546 5.07 1.98 -15.72
C VAL A 546 3.83 2.84 -16.04
N TYR A 547 4.02 4.15 -16.23
CA TYR A 547 2.95 5.11 -16.50
C TYR A 547 2.28 4.94 -17.86
N LYS A 548 3.07 4.66 -18.91
CA LYS A 548 2.56 4.52 -20.29
C LYS A 548 1.88 3.17 -20.54
N HIS A 549 2.15 2.18 -19.70
CA HIS A 549 1.59 0.85 -19.88
C HIS A 549 0.06 0.85 -19.74
N LYS A 550 -0.64 0.59 -20.85
CA LYS A 550 -2.11 0.52 -20.96
C LYS A 550 -2.53 -0.77 -21.66
N PRO A 551 -2.30 -1.94 -21.04
CA PRO A 551 -2.52 -3.23 -21.69
C PRO A 551 -3.96 -3.41 -22.20
N TRP A 552 -4.96 -2.93 -21.47
CA TRP A 552 -6.37 -2.98 -21.90
C TRP A 552 -6.67 -2.25 -23.22
N GLN A 553 -5.89 -1.22 -23.57
CA GLN A 553 -6.03 -0.54 -24.87
C GLN A 553 -5.42 -1.38 -26.00
N ALA A 554 -4.22 -1.94 -25.78
CA ALA A 554 -3.54 -2.80 -26.75
C ALA A 554 -4.32 -4.10 -27.03
N MET A 555 -5.00 -4.63 -26.01
CA MET A 555 -5.82 -5.83 -26.13
C MET A 555 -7.12 -5.62 -26.93
N ARG A 556 -7.52 -4.36 -27.21
CA ARG A 556 -8.74 -4.01 -27.97
C ARG A 556 -10.01 -4.66 -27.44
N LEU A 557 -10.16 -4.63 -26.12
CA LEU A 557 -11.24 -5.30 -25.41
C LEU A 557 -12.61 -4.69 -25.71
N ASN A 558 -13.63 -5.54 -25.83
CA ASN A 558 -15.01 -5.08 -25.86
C ASN A 558 -15.49 -4.65 -24.45
N LYS A 559 -16.70 -4.05 -24.36
CA LYS A 559 -17.24 -3.54 -23.08
C LYS A 559 -17.38 -4.61 -21.98
N GLN A 560 -17.62 -5.87 -22.33
CA GLN A 560 -17.73 -6.96 -21.37
C GLN A 560 -16.35 -7.40 -20.90
N GLN A 561 -15.42 -7.61 -21.83
CA GLN A 561 -14.03 -7.94 -21.52
C GLN A 561 -13.34 -6.85 -20.68
N MET A 562 -13.64 -5.58 -20.94
CA MET A 562 -13.12 -4.48 -20.13
C MET A 562 -13.52 -4.59 -18.65
N LYS A 563 -14.69 -5.17 -18.33
CA LYS A 563 -15.14 -5.39 -16.94
C LYS A 563 -14.42 -6.56 -16.26
N GLN A 564 -13.81 -7.45 -17.03
CA GLN A 564 -13.01 -8.55 -16.51
C GLN A 564 -11.65 -8.07 -16.02
N ILE A 565 -11.15 -6.92 -16.51
CA ILE A 565 -9.95 -6.30 -15.97
C ILE A 565 -10.28 -5.63 -14.64
N LEU A 566 -9.90 -6.28 -13.53
CA LEU A 566 -10.13 -5.75 -12.18
C LEU A 566 -9.24 -4.53 -11.90
N GLY A 567 -8.07 -4.51 -12.53
CA GLY A 567 -7.07 -3.45 -12.45
C GLY A 567 -5.67 -4.02 -12.64
N GLY A 568 -4.72 -3.53 -11.86
CA GLY A 568 -3.31 -3.92 -12.00
C GLY A 568 -2.51 -3.79 -10.72
N GLU A 569 -1.31 -4.33 -10.78
CA GLU A 569 -0.39 -4.41 -9.65
C GLU A 569 1.05 -4.27 -10.12
N VAL A 570 1.82 -3.46 -9.40
CA VAL A 570 3.28 -3.51 -9.48
C VAL A 570 3.79 -4.57 -8.52
N CYS A 571 4.76 -5.36 -8.97
CA CYS A 571 5.36 -6.41 -8.17
C CYS A 571 6.76 -6.00 -7.73
N MET A 572 7.05 -6.13 -6.44
CA MET A 572 8.39 -6.02 -5.89
C MET A 572 8.79 -7.38 -5.32
N TRP A 573 9.30 -8.24 -6.19
CA TRP A 573 10.04 -9.43 -5.79
C TRP A 573 11.34 -9.03 -5.09
N SER A 574 11.83 -9.87 -4.18
CA SER A 574 12.86 -9.45 -3.24
C SER A 574 14.17 -10.25 -3.29
N GLU A 575 14.46 -11.00 -4.36
CA GLU A 575 15.74 -11.73 -4.51
C GLU A 575 16.96 -10.80 -4.40
N GLN A 576 16.82 -9.54 -4.83
CA GLN A 576 17.87 -8.52 -4.80
C GLN A 576 17.42 -7.20 -4.13
N VAL A 577 16.39 -7.27 -3.28
CA VAL A 577 15.85 -6.12 -2.56
C VAL A 577 15.66 -6.49 -1.10
N ASP A 578 16.27 -5.71 -0.22
CA ASP A 578 16.02 -5.75 1.23
C ASP A 578 15.50 -4.38 1.70
N GLU A 579 15.31 -4.24 3.01
CA GLU A 579 14.83 -3.00 3.62
C GLU A 579 15.68 -1.75 3.26
N SER A 580 16.98 -1.93 3.00
CA SER A 580 17.90 -0.82 2.71
C SER A 580 17.58 -0.11 1.40
N SER A 581 17.03 -0.84 0.43
CA SER A 581 16.76 -0.36 -0.93
C SER A 581 15.28 -0.22 -1.26
N LEU A 582 14.38 -0.82 -0.46
CA LEU A 582 12.93 -0.87 -0.66
C LEU A 582 12.33 0.44 -1.19
N ASP A 583 12.47 1.53 -0.43
CA ASP A 583 11.85 2.80 -0.74
C ASP A 583 12.24 3.32 -2.12
N SER A 584 13.53 3.25 -2.45
CA SER A 584 14.09 3.75 -3.71
C SER A 584 13.74 2.84 -4.89
N ARG A 585 13.52 1.55 -4.64
CA ARG A 585 13.07 0.60 -5.65
C ARG A 585 11.58 0.83 -5.94
N VAL A 586 10.74 0.93 -4.92
CA VAL A 586 9.29 1.04 -5.10
C VAL A 586 8.89 2.45 -5.56
N TRP A 587 9.43 3.49 -4.92
CA TRP A 587 8.95 4.85 -5.06
C TRP A 587 9.94 5.72 -5.84
N PRO A 588 9.46 6.55 -6.80
CA PRO A 588 8.05 6.86 -7.05
C PRO A 588 7.37 5.97 -8.11
N ARG A 589 8.01 4.91 -8.62
CA ARG A 589 7.47 4.09 -9.72
C ARG A 589 6.07 3.52 -9.44
N ALA A 590 5.81 3.04 -8.24
CA ALA A 590 4.47 2.58 -7.85
C ALA A 590 3.40 3.70 -7.90
N ALA A 591 3.78 4.96 -7.66
CA ALA A 591 2.86 6.09 -7.82
C ALA A 591 2.51 6.35 -9.29
N ALA A 592 3.40 5.99 -10.23
CA ALA A 592 3.10 6.06 -11.66
C ALA A 592 1.97 5.10 -12.06
N LEU A 593 1.99 3.87 -11.53
CA LEU A 593 0.88 2.92 -11.67
C LEU A 593 -0.41 3.51 -11.09
N ALA A 594 -0.31 4.17 -9.94
CA ALA A 594 -1.47 4.66 -9.23
C ALA A 594 -2.30 5.66 -10.06
N GLU A 595 -1.66 6.59 -10.77
CA GLU A 595 -2.39 7.50 -11.68
C GLU A 595 -2.98 6.77 -12.88
N ARG A 596 -2.23 5.81 -13.44
CA ARG A 596 -2.70 4.97 -14.53
C ARG A 596 -3.96 4.17 -14.16
N LEU A 597 -4.04 3.66 -12.93
CA LEU A 597 -5.22 2.91 -12.48
C LEU A 597 -6.32 3.77 -11.84
N TRP A 598 -6.01 5.02 -11.49
CA TRP A 598 -6.97 5.96 -10.91
C TRP A 598 -7.68 6.79 -11.97
N SER A 599 -6.97 7.69 -12.67
CA SER A 599 -7.59 8.57 -13.66
C SER A 599 -7.49 8.04 -15.08
N ASP A 600 -6.55 7.12 -15.34
CA ASP A 600 -6.25 6.57 -16.67
C ASP A 600 -6.23 7.68 -17.76
N PRO A 601 -5.39 8.72 -17.58
CA PRO A 601 -5.38 9.86 -18.47
C PRO A 601 -5.05 9.40 -19.89
N GLN A 602 -5.72 10.01 -20.86
CA GLN A 602 -5.40 9.82 -22.27
C GLN A 602 -4.10 10.55 -22.59
N ASP A 603 -3.23 9.91 -23.35
CA ASP A 603 -1.99 10.56 -23.77
C ASP A 603 -2.32 11.46 -24.96
N GLU A 604 -1.90 12.72 -24.93
CA GLU A 604 -2.04 13.61 -26.09
C GLU A 604 -1.20 13.12 -27.28
N ASN A 605 -0.12 12.38 -26.99
CA ASN A 605 0.77 11.77 -27.95
C ASN A 605 1.26 10.41 -27.41
N GLU A 606 1.07 9.34 -28.19
CA GLU A 606 1.51 7.97 -27.87
C GLU A 606 3.01 7.89 -27.52
N TYR A 607 3.82 8.80 -28.08
CA TYR A 607 5.27 8.80 -27.91
C TYR A 607 5.77 9.61 -26.70
N ALA A 608 4.97 10.48 -26.07
CA ALA A 608 5.47 11.42 -25.06
C ALA A 608 4.55 11.56 -23.85
N ILE A 609 5.16 11.55 -22.65
CA ILE A 609 4.48 11.97 -21.42
C ILE A 609 4.48 13.50 -21.39
N SER A 610 3.35 14.11 -21.05
CA SER A 610 3.20 15.57 -21.06
C SER A 610 4.10 16.24 -20.00
N LYS A 611 4.48 17.50 -20.26
CA LYS A 611 5.31 18.29 -19.35
C LYS A 611 4.62 18.50 -18.00
N GLU A 612 3.31 18.68 -18.03
CA GLU A 612 2.45 18.79 -16.86
C GLU A 612 2.56 17.54 -15.98
N THR A 613 2.57 16.35 -16.59
CA THR A 613 2.73 15.08 -15.87
C THR A 613 4.09 15.01 -15.18
N PHE A 614 5.18 15.34 -15.87
CA PHE A 614 6.52 15.42 -15.25
C PHE A 614 6.56 16.39 -14.06
N ASN A 615 5.94 17.57 -14.22
CA ASN A 615 5.90 18.60 -13.19
C ASN A 615 5.09 18.15 -11.96
N ARG A 616 3.91 17.55 -12.16
CA ARG A 616 3.07 16.97 -11.07
C ARG A 616 3.79 15.82 -10.37
N PHE A 617 4.38 14.90 -11.13
CA PHE A 617 5.06 13.72 -10.59
C PHE A 617 6.29 14.09 -9.76
N SER A 618 7.06 15.08 -10.21
CA SER A 618 8.20 15.64 -9.46
C SER A 618 7.77 16.23 -8.12
N MET A 619 6.68 16.99 -8.10
CA MET A 619 6.10 17.54 -6.88
C MET A 619 5.63 16.44 -5.93
N PHE A 620 4.95 15.42 -6.45
CA PHE A 620 4.48 14.29 -5.66
C PHE A 620 5.64 13.46 -5.09
N ARG A 621 6.69 13.20 -5.87
CA ARG A 621 7.92 12.55 -5.38
C ARG A 621 8.52 13.31 -4.20
N ASN A 622 8.62 14.64 -4.28
CA ASN A 622 9.12 15.44 -3.17
C ASN A 622 8.22 15.36 -1.94
N ARG A 623 6.91 15.20 -2.13
CA ARG A 623 5.95 14.98 -1.05
C ARG A 623 6.17 13.63 -0.35
N LEU A 624 6.35 12.54 -1.10
CA LEU A 624 6.71 11.24 -0.51
C LEU A 624 7.96 11.34 0.35
N VAL A 625 8.93 12.11 -0.11
CA VAL A 625 10.18 12.32 0.60
C VAL A 625 10.02 13.18 1.86
N GLN A 626 9.10 14.15 1.87
CA GLN A 626 8.69 14.89 3.07
C GLN A 626 7.97 14.00 4.10
N LEU A 627 7.28 12.95 3.63
CA LEU A 627 6.62 11.94 4.47
C LEU A 627 7.58 10.87 4.99
N GLY A 628 8.89 11.05 4.80
CA GLY A 628 9.92 10.16 5.35
C GLY A 628 10.38 9.04 4.42
N LEU A 629 9.86 8.95 3.19
CA LEU A 629 10.33 7.95 2.23
C LEU A 629 11.65 8.34 1.57
N LYS A 630 12.49 7.34 1.28
CA LYS A 630 13.70 7.49 0.45
C LYS A 630 13.40 7.28 -1.04
N ALA A 631 12.38 7.97 -1.56
CA ALA A 631 11.95 7.82 -2.96
C ALA A 631 13.05 8.27 -3.95
N GLU A 632 13.24 7.51 -5.03
CA GLU A 632 14.24 7.78 -6.05
C GLU A 632 14.04 9.15 -6.73
N PRO A 633 15.10 9.91 -7.05
CA PRO A 633 15.01 11.05 -7.94
C PRO A 633 14.64 10.64 -9.36
N ILE A 634 13.69 11.33 -10.00
CA ILE A 634 13.26 11.02 -11.38
C ILE A 634 14.07 11.74 -12.46
N PHE A 635 14.81 12.80 -12.09
CA PHE A 635 15.72 13.58 -12.92
C PHE A 635 16.58 14.52 -12.03
N PRO A 636 17.59 15.23 -12.57
CA PRO A 636 18.40 16.16 -11.78
C PRO A 636 17.56 17.23 -11.06
N LYS A 637 17.95 17.61 -9.84
CA LYS A 637 17.27 18.67 -9.06
C LYS A 637 17.14 20.00 -9.82
N TYR A 638 18.09 20.30 -10.70
CA TYR A 638 18.01 21.44 -11.62
C TYR A 638 16.72 21.40 -12.46
N CYS A 639 16.36 20.25 -13.01
CA CYS A 639 15.16 20.09 -13.85
C CYS A 639 13.89 20.28 -13.03
N ALA A 640 13.88 19.87 -11.76
CA ALA A 640 12.75 20.14 -10.87
C ALA A 640 12.52 21.64 -10.71
N GLN A 641 13.61 22.39 -10.52
CA GLN A 641 13.62 23.82 -10.26
C GLN A 641 13.57 24.69 -11.53
N ASN A 642 13.65 24.10 -12.73
CA ASN A 642 13.58 24.83 -13.99
C ASN A 642 12.63 24.07 -14.92
N GLN A 643 11.33 24.29 -14.70
CA GLN A 643 10.26 23.54 -15.36
C GLN A 643 10.44 23.58 -16.88
N ASP A 644 10.23 22.42 -17.51
CA ASP A 644 10.21 22.19 -18.95
C ASP A 644 11.56 22.30 -19.68
N GLU A 645 12.68 22.60 -19.00
CA GLU A 645 13.99 22.72 -19.64
C GLU A 645 14.65 21.36 -19.96
N CYS A 646 14.21 20.29 -19.31
CA CYS A 646 14.80 18.95 -19.43
C CYS A 646 13.88 17.92 -20.10
N VAL A 647 12.67 18.31 -20.53
CA VAL A 647 11.60 17.41 -21.00
C VAL A 647 10.90 17.89 -22.26
#